data_AF-A0A1A3I9L3-F1
#
_entry.id   AF-A0A1A3I9L3-F1
#
_cell.length_a   1.000
_cell.length_b   1.000
_cell.length_c   1.000
_cell.angle_alpha   90.00
_cell.angle_beta   90.00
_cell.angle_gamma   90.00
#
_symmetry.space_group_name_H-M   'P 1'
#
loop_
_entity.id
_entity.type
_entity.pdbx_description
1 polymer ?
#
loop_
_entity_poly.entity_id
_entity_poly.type
_entity_poly.pdbx_seq_one_letter_code
_entity_poly.pdbx_strand_id
1 'polypeptide(L)'
;MTATGQPICALAAGTTVTRRAGGAGGAGGNAGGPQGISGTGGTGGNGGNGGNGAATSTPGRSGGSGGGGGDGGAGGAAGTVGVGGAGGNGGTAGDGGDGGNAGIGGVGGNAGSGGTGGTGGSAATAADSNGDGGTGGRGGTGGNGGHGAADTGGGAGSGGAGGSGGNGGAGGAAGALGKGGLAGDGGDAGTGGSGGRGADGGADSGRGGGQGGAGGNGGMGGSAGGATGTRGDGGAGGQGGAGGSGGSGTIDTADGAGPGGAGGTGGKGGSGGATGAVGTLGVGGNAGAGGDGGAGGRAANGAAADHGGGEGGNGGAGGDGGTGGGAGPGGTNGNGGAGGRGGVGGQGGNGHDNRLSGGNGSRGGQGGHGGAGGDAGTGGVSGTGGAGGDGGGGGHAGVGGTSVYDGGNGGQGGNGGAGGSGGAGSTPGAGGNGGDAGNGGNATTGFLKDGTNGSGGVGGAGGNGGNGISGAADNGSGAGNGGHGGAAGHGGRGGDAGSGGHPGNGGAGGVGGAGGAGGVGGAGMAGTGHSGGTGGTGGTGGTGGVGGRSADGVNGNGGVGGSGGIGGLGGAGAAGDGAVSGGRGGTGGAGGTAGDGGLAGNDFRGAPGASGAGGTGGAAGAGGQGGNATGSGNGGAGGAGGQGGQGGNGSLSKQDSSPPGGSGGRGGAGGQGGSATGTGTGGAGGAGGTGGTGGRGAPAYVNSTAPGGTGGTGGTGGVGGIGGAAPLGGTNGNGGTGGNGGLGGQGGTGSDGPGTGAGSGGGNGGAGGLAGNGGTAGSGLGKAGTGGDGGQGGGGGTGGQGGTGYGKQGTGGTGGVGGAGGGGGQGAAGVGTNANAGNGGAAGAGGTGGRGGEYRDYGEGKAGTGGHGGIGGVGGTGGTPTGAGTGGRGGAGGGGGQGGQGGLSFAYGGGDGGDGGNGGNGGNGKGQPGGSGGAGGNPGLAWSGGQDGHKGNPGEDGHTV
;
A
#
# COMPACT_ATOMS: atom_id res chain seq x y z
N MET A 1 48.42 28.21 -28.07
CA MET A 1 48.48 28.46 -29.52
C MET A 1 47.25 29.28 -29.91
N THR A 2 47.51 30.51 -30.38
CA THR A 2 46.75 31.34 -31.36
C THR A 2 45.27 30.98 -31.63
N ALA A 3 44.29 31.83 -31.30
CA ALA A 3 43.81 33.02 -32.05
C ALA A 3 43.05 32.62 -33.33
N THR A 4 41.81 33.06 -33.66
CA THR A 4 41.24 34.42 -33.74
C THR A 4 39.74 34.37 -34.05
N GLY A 5 38.95 35.38 -33.64
CA GLY A 5 37.59 35.63 -34.18
C GLY A 5 36.70 36.61 -33.39
N GLN A 6 37.10 37.87 -33.28
CA GLN A 6 36.34 39.06 -32.80
C GLN A 6 35.48 39.68 -33.95
N PRO A 7 34.78 40.85 -33.85
CA PRO A 7 34.20 41.66 -32.75
C PRO A 7 32.73 42.12 -33.04
N ILE A 8 32.00 42.87 -32.19
CA ILE A 8 31.79 44.36 -32.18
C ILE A 8 30.87 44.66 -30.97
N CYS A 9 31.31 45.34 -29.90
CA CYS A 9 31.20 46.80 -29.57
C CYS A 9 29.75 47.32 -29.38
N ALA A 10 29.35 48.18 -28.43
CA ALA A 10 29.99 48.98 -27.38
C ALA A 10 28.88 49.52 -26.44
N LEU A 11 29.10 49.56 -25.12
CA LEU A 11 29.29 50.78 -24.29
C LEU A 11 28.14 51.83 -24.29
N ALA A 12 27.50 52.04 -23.13
CA ALA A 12 27.54 53.33 -22.39
C ALA A 12 26.65 53.29 -21.13
N ALA A 13 27.21 53.85 -20.05
CA ALA A 13 26.60 54.01 -18.73
C ALA A 13 25.65 55.23 -18.66
N GLY A 14 24.74 55.21 -17.69
CA GLY A 14 23.92 56.37 -17.29
C GLY A 14 23.32 56.18 -15.90
N THR A 15 23.80 56.97 -14.95
CA THR A 15 23.50 57.00 -13.51
C THR A 15 22.16 57.67 -13.13
N THR A 16 21.48 57.06 -12.15
CA THR A 16 20.78 57.63 -10.98
C THR A 16 19.77 58.78 -11.13
N VAL A 17 18.49 58.55 -10.77
CA VAL A 17 17.68 59.46 -9.91
C VAL A 17 16.60 58.66 -9.15
N THR A 18 16.61 58.79 -7.83
CA THR A 18 15.58 58.38 -6.86
C THR A 18 14.31 59.22 -7.01
N ARG A 19 13.10 58.62 -7.06
CA ARG A 19 11.87 59.29 -6.57
C ARG A 19 10.87 58.30 -5.98
N ARG A 20 10.54 58.53 -4.71
CA ARG A 20 9.35 58.02 -4.01
C ARG A 20 8.11 58.86 -4.38
N ALA A 21 6.97 58.20 -4.19
CA ALA A 21 5.66 58.70 -3.77
C ALA A 21 4.63 59.10 -4.85
N GLY A 22 3.42 58.55 -4.64
CA GLY A 22 2.16 59.21 -4.97
C GLY A 22 1.34 58.52 -6.05
N GLY A 23 0.21 57.92 -5.65
CA GLY A 23 -0.80 57.42 -6.56
C GLY A 23 -2.14 57.20 -5.86
N ALA A 24 -2.72 58.30 -5.36
CA ALA A 24 -4.10 58.34 -4.87
C ALA A 24 -5.08 58.55 -6.05
N GLY A 25 -6.30 58.04 -5.83
CA GLY A 25 -7.52 58.08 -6.64
C GLY A 25 -7.66 59.05 -7.82
N GLY A 26 -8.25 58.54 -8.90
CA GLY A 26 -8.90 59.33 -9.94
C GLY A 26 -10.34 58.86 -10.12
N ALA A 27 -11.30 59.74 -9.80
CA ALA A 27 -12.71 59.57 -10.10
C ALA A 27 -13.13 60.51 -11.25
N GLY A 28 -13.95 59.98 -12.17
CA GLY A 28 -14.99 60.71 -12.88
C GLY A 28 -14.60 61.55 -14.11
N GLY A 29 -15.05 61.08 -15.29
CA GLY A 29 -15.18 61.88 -16.50
C GLY A 29 -16.03 61.16 -17.55
N ASN A 30 -17.35 61.44 -17.56
CA ASN A 30 -18.30 60.97 -18.57
C ASN A 30 -18.16 61.80 -19.85
N ALA A 31 -17.88 61.16 -20.99
CA ALA A 31 -18.27 61.63 -22.32
C ALA A 31 -18.24 60.44 -23.30
N GLY A 32 -19.36 60.20 -23.99
CA GLY A 32 -19.56 59.05 -24.86
C GLY A 32 -18.58 58.98 -26.03
N GLY A 33 -17.83 57.88 -26.07
CA GLY A 33 -17.15 57.33 -27.23
C GLY A 33 -17.41 55.82 -27.28
N PRO A 34 -17.20 55.14 -28.43
CA PRO A 34 -17.46 53.70 -28.55
C PRO A 34 -16.66 52.95 -27.46
N GLN A 35 -17.32 52.00 -26.79
CA GLN A 35 -16.82 51.30 -25.61
C GLN A 35 -15.35 50.90 -25.77
N GLY A 36 -14.50 51.39 -24.86
CA GLY A 36 -13.07 51.10 -24.82
C GLY A 36 -12.82 49.63 -24.53
N ILE A 37 -11.85 49.08 -25.26
CA ILE A 37 -11.36 47.70 -25.15
C ILE A 37 -10.76 47.44 -23.76
N SER A 38 -11.03 46.23 -23.28
CA SER A 38 -10.54 45.54 -22.09
C SER A 38 -9.21 45.99 -21.48
N GLY A 39 -9.17 46.08 -20.14
CA GLY A 39 -7.93 46.19 -19.36
C GLY A 39 -7.78 45.01 -18.41
N THR A 40 -6.63 44.33 -18.45
CA THR A 40 -6.24 43.35 -17.42
C THR A 40 -6.04 44.08 -16.09
N GLY A 41 -6.55 43.52 -14.99
CA GLY A 41 -6.27 44.06 -13.66
C GLY A 41 -4.75 44.11 -13.40
N GLY A 42 -4.26 45.15 -12.73
CA GLY A 42 -2.84 45.28 -12.42
C GLY A 42 -2.36 44.14 -11.52
N THR A 43 -1.14 43.63 -11.72
CA THR A 43 -0.59 42.59 -10.83
C THR A 43 -0.32 43.16 -9.44
N GLY A 44 -0.55 42.35 -8.40
CA GLY A 44 -0.16 42.71 -7.04
C GLY A 44 1.36 42.87 -6.92
N GLY A 45 1.81 43.80 -6.06
CA GLY A 45 3.24 43.99 -5.81
C GLY A 45 3.82 42.80 -5.04
N ASN A 46 5.06 42.40 -5.32
CA ASN A 46 5.71 41.36 -4.53
C ASN A 46 5.99 41.84 -3.11
N GLY A 47 5.88 40.92 -2.15
CA GLY A 47 6.29 41.15 -0.78
C GLY A 47 7.78 41.41 -0.66
N GLY A 48 8.17 42.30 0.27
CA GLY A 48 9.58 42.58 0.54
C GLY A 48 10.27 41.40 1.21
N ASN A 49 11.55 41.18 0.93
CA ASN A 49 12.30 40.14 1.63
C ASN A 49 12.52 40.50 3.11
N GLY A 50 12.46 39.50 3.97
CA GLY A 50 12.80 39.64 5.38
C GLY A 50 14.28 39.95 5.58
N GLY A 51 14.60 40.78 6.58
CA GLY A 51 16.00 41.04 6.93
C GLY A 51 16.62 39.86 7.68
N ASN A 52 17.87 39.52 7.38
CA ASN A 52 18.57 38.46 8.11
C ASN A 52 18.78 38.85 9.57
N GLY A 53 18.71 37.85 10.46
CA GLY A 53 19.03 38.00 11.86
C GLY A 53 20.50 38.37 12.06
N ALA A 54 20.78 39.31 12.95
CA ALA A 54 22.15 39.67 13.27
C ALA A 54 22.81 38.54 14.07
N ALA A 55 24.02 38.14 13.64
CA ALA A 55 24.90 37.36 14.49
C ALA A 55 25.24 38.19 15.74
N THR A 56 24.94 37.68 16.92
CA THR A 56 25.18 38.41 18.17
C THR A 56 26.64 38.25 18.59
N SER A 57 27.43 39.33 18.59
CA SER A 57 28.81 39.30 19.12
C SER A 57 28.87 39.40 20.65
N THR A 58 27.72 39.53 21.32
CA THR A 58 27.63 39.66 22.77
C THR A 58 27.53 38.29 23.44
N PRO A 59 28.37 37.98 24.43
CA PRO A 59 28.40 36.68 25.11
C PRO A 59 27.03 36.25 25.67
N GLY A 60 26.64 34.99 25.41
CA GLY A 60 25.51 34.33 26.07
C GLY A 60 24.09 34.67 25.58
N ARG A 61 23.89 35.39 24.47
CA ARG A 61 22.54 35.62 23.89
C ARG A 61 22.34 34.78 22.62
N SER A 62 21.11 34.29 22.42
CA SER A 62 20.69 33.62 21.18
C SER A 62 21.00 34.48 19.95
N GLY A 63 21.29 33.84 18.81
CA GLY A 63 21.39 34.53 17.53
C GLY A 63 20.09 35.30 17.23
N GLY A 64 20.19 36.45 16.56
CA GLY A 64 19.00 37.24 16.24
C GLY A 64 18.04 36.46 15.34
N SER A 65 16.74 36.50 15.60
CA SER A 65 15.77 35.86 14.70
C SER A 65 15.77 36.55 13.34
N GLY A 66 15.59 35.77 12.27
CA GLY A 66 15.36 36.30 10.93
C GLY A 66 14.03 37.04 10.85
N GLY A 67 13.98 38.12 10.08
CA GLY A 67 12.75 38.85 9.78
C GLY A 67 11.84 38.03 8.86
N GLY A 68 10.53 38.10 9.08
CA GLY A 68 9.56 37.50 8.16
C GLY A 68 9.60 38.14 6.77
N GLY A 69 9.32 37.35 5.74
CA GLY A 69 9.04 37.88 4.41
C GLY A 69 7.73 38.65 4.41
N GLY A 70 7.68 39.76 3.68
CA GLY A 70 6.46 40.55 3.50
C GLY A 70 5.45 39.79 2.65
N ASP A 71 4.16 40.01 2.89
CA ASP A 71 3.11 39.40 2.06
C ASP A 71 3.08 40.01 0.66
N GLY A 72 2.71 39.19 -0.32
CA GLY A 72 2.41 39.63 -1.67
C GLY A 72 1.13 40.46 -1.70
N GLY A 73 1.13 41.54 -2.47
CA GLY A 73 -0.04 42.37 -2.68
C GLY A 73 -1.13 41.62 -3.45
N ALA A 74 -2.40 41.92 -3.16
CA ALA A 74 -3.51 41.39 -3.94
C ALA A 74 -3.45 41.88 -5.40
N GLY A 75 -3.84 41.01 -6.33
CA GLY A 75 -4.05 41.36 -7.73
C GLY A 75 -5.21 42.34 -7.88
N GLY A 76 -5.04 43.31 -8.78
CA GLY A 76 -6.07 44.29 -9.12
C GLY A 76 -7.28 43.61 -9.77
N ALA A 77 -8.49 44.08 -9.46
CA ALA A 77 -9.69 43.62 -10.14
C ALA A 77 -9.62 43.90 -11.65
N ALA A 78 -10.26 43.05 -12.45
CA ALA A 78 -10.39 43.30 -13.88
C ALA A 78 -11.17 44.60 -14.18
N GLY A 79 -10.91 45.22 -15.34
CA GLY A 79 -11.85 46.19 -15.92
C GLY A 79 -13.16 45.51 -16.32
N THR A 80 -14.18 46.28 -16.74
CA THR A 80 -15.53 45.79 -17.07
C THR A 80 -15.57 44.60 -18.03
N VAL A 81 -14.54 44.45 -18.87
CA VAL A 81 -14.24 43.26 -19.66
C VAL A 81 -12.76 42.95 -19.46
N GLY A 82 -12.38 41.83 -18.84
CA GLY A 82 -10.97 41.49 -18.62
C GLY A 82 -10.71 40.37 -17.61
N VAL A 83 -9.46 39.91 -17.60
CA VAL A 83 -8.91 38.95 -16.61
C VAL A 83 -8.47 39.72 -15.36
N GLY A 84 -8.78 39.19 -14.19
CA GLY A 84 -8.29 39.71 -12.92
C GLY A 84 -6.76 39.66 -12.84
N GLY A 85 -6.14 40.65 -12.21
CA GLY A 85 -4.69 40.69 -12.06
C GLY A 85 -4.19 39.52 -11.21
N ALA A 86 -3.01 38.98 -11.53
CA ALA A 86 -2.38 37.98 -10.66
C ALA A 86 -2.03 38.57 -9.30
N GLY A 87 -2.15 37.77 -8.24
CA GLY A 87 -1.62 38.10 -6.92
C GLY A 87 -0.10 38.22 -6.93
N GLY A 88 0.45 39.15 -6.15
CA GLY A 88 1.89 39.30 -5.96
C GLY A 88 2.45 38.12 -5.18
N ASN A 89 3.71 37.75 -5.44
CA ASN A 89 4.34 36.67 -4.67
C ASN A 89 4.69 37.17 -3.25
N GLY A 90 4.60 36.27 -2.28
CA GLY A 90 5.13 36.49 -0.94
C GLY A 90 6.65 36.65 -0.96
N GLY A 91 7.17 37.53 -0.12
CA GLY A 91 8.60 37.76 0.05
C GLY A 91 9.29 36.58 0.73
N THR A 92 10.55 36.33 0.39
CA THR A 92 11.34 35.31 1.08
C THR A 92 11.65 35.80 2.50
N ALA A 93 11.63 34.90 3.47
CA ALA A 93 12.05 35.26 4.82
C ALA A 93 13.55 35.49 4.93
N GLY A 94 13.97 36.23 5.94
CA GLY A 94 15.37 36.35 6.34
C GLY A 94 15.83 35.13 7.14
N ASP A 95 17.10 34.78 6.97
CA ASP A 95 17.73 33.71 7.72
C ASP A 95 17.91 34.10 9.20
N GLY A 96 17.89 33.10 10.09
CA GLY A 96 18.24 33.29 11.49
C GLY A 96 19.74 33.60 11.64
N GLY A 97 20.08 34.52 12.53
CA GLY A 97 21.47 34.86 12.82
C GLY A 97 22.16 33.73 13.59
N ASP A 98 23.44 33.51 13.32
CA ASP A 98 24.23 32.53 14.08
C ASP A 98 24.33 32.92 15.56
N GLY A 99 24.45 31.91 16.43
CA GLY A 99 24.65 32.12 17.87
C GLY A 99 25.98 32.81 18.17
N GLY A 100 26.02 33.60 19.25
CA GLY A 100 27.23 34.35 19.63
C GLY A 100 28.36 33.52 20.22
N ASN A 101 29.58 33.73 19.73
CA ASN A 101 30.82 33.07 20.16
C ASN A 101 31.35 33.63 21.51
N ALA A 102 30.76 33.30 22.67
CA ALA A 102 31.47 33.15 23.98
C ALA A 102 30.55 33.00 25.21
N GLY A 103 31.01 32.23 26.19
CA GLY A 103 30.62 32.27 27.62
C GLY A 103 29.56 31.26 28.05
N ILE A 104 28.49 31.10 27.28
CA ILE A 104 27.45 30.08 27.45
C ILE A 104 26.93 29.75 26.05
N GLY A 105 26.89 28.48 25.64
CA GLY A 105 26.54 28.06 24.28
C GLY A 105 25.28 28.74 23.73
N GLY A 106 25.46 29.69 22.81
CA GLY A 106 24.36 30.42 22.21
C GLY A 106 23.58 29.55 21.22
N VAL A 107 22.27 29.42 21.41
CA VAL A 107 21.38 28.80 20.43
C VAL A 107 21.35 29.66 19.17
N GLY A 108 21.45 29.03 18.00
CA GLY A 108 21.29 29.70 16.71
C GLY A 108 19.92 30.36 16.61
N GLY A 109 19.85 31.54 15.99
CA GLY A 109 18.60 32.27 15.81
C GLY A 109 17.63 31.48 14.94
N ASN A 110 16.35 31.50 15.31
CA ASN A 110 15.31 30.94 14.45
C ASN A 110 15.14 31.80 13.20
N ALA A 111 14.90 31.17 12.06
CA ALA A 111 14.64 31.89 10.83
C ALA A 111 13.26 32.55 10.82
N GLY A 112 13.11 33.56 9.96
CA GLY A 112 11.81 34.17 9.68
C GLY A 112 10.90 33.23 8.86
N SER A 113 9.59 33.41 8.99
CA SER A 113 8.60 32.78 8.10
C SER A 113 8.54 33.47 6.74
N GLY A 114 8.37 32.70 5.66
CA GLY A 114 8.11 33.26 4.33
C GLY A 114 6.79 34.04 4.29
N GLY A 115 6.74 35.09 3.47
CA GLY A 115 5.53 35.89 3.29
C GLY A 115 4.45 35.11 2.56
N THR A 116 3.18 35.38 2.84
CA THR A 116 2.08 34.74 2.12
C THR A 116 1.96 35.31 0.70
N GLY A 117 1.54 34.46 -0.25
CA GLY A 117 1.21 34.89 -1.60
C GLY A 117 -0.05 35.77 -1.61
N GLY A 118 -0.05 36.82 -2.41
CA GLY A 118 -1.20 37.71 -2.57
C GLY A 118 -2.36 37.00 -3.27
N THR A 119 -3.59 37.36 -2.91
CA THR A 119 -4.77 36.81 -3.59
C THR A 119 -4.87 37.29 -5.02
N GLY A 120 -5.29 36.44 -5.95
CA GLY A 120 -5.63 36.81 -7.31
C GLY A 120 -6.80 37.80 -7.36
N GLY A 121 -6.77 38.72 -8.34
CA GLY A 121 -7.81 39.72 -8.54
C GLY A 121 -9.09 39.08 -9.08
N SER A 122 -10.25 39.53 -8.58
CA SER A 122 -11.54 39.07 -9.10
C SER A 122 -11.84 39.64 -10.49
N ALA A 123 -12.60 38.88 -11.28
CA ALA A 123 -13.21 39.39 -12.51
C ALA A 123 -14.31 40.43 -12.23
N ALA A 124 -14.56 41.33 -13.19
CA ALA A 124 -15.64 42.32 -13.08
C ALA A 124 -17.02 41.71 -13.35
N THR A 125 -18.05 42.23 -12.68
CA THR A 125 -19.45 41.80 -12.83
C THR A 125 -20.14 42.59 -13.96
N ALA A 126 -19.71 42.42 -15.21
CA ALA A 126 -20.48 42.97 -16.35
C ALA A 126 -21.51 41.93 -16.82
N ALA A 127 -22.73 42.39 -17.12
CA ALA A 127 -23.88 41.53 -17.41
C ALA A 127 -23.72 40.67 -18.69
N ASP A 128 -22.83 41.06 -19.61
CA ASP A 128 -22.73 40.50 -20.96
C ASP A 128 -21.31 40.03 -21.35
N SER A 129 -20.35 39.95 -20.42
CA SER A 129 -18.96 39.60 -20.74
C SER A 129 -18.32 38.70 -19.69
N ASN A 130 -17.74 37.59 -20.15
CA ASN A 130 -17.04 36.63 -19.30
C ASN A 130 -15.66 37.19 -18.90
N GLY A 131 -15.42 37.37 -17.61
CA GLY A 131 -14.10 37.70 -17.06
C GLY A 131 -13.54 36.53 -16.25
N ASP A 132 -12.27 36.21 -16.48
CA ASP A 132 -11.54 35.20 -15.70
C ASP A 132 -10.96 35.80 -14.42
N GLY A 133 -10.93 35.01 -13.34
CA GLY A 133 -10.23 35.37 -12.13
C GLY A 133 -8.72 35.31 -12.29
N GLY A 134 -7.99 36.20 -11.60
CA GLY A 134 -6.53 36.18 -11.60
C GLY A 134 -5.96 35.04 -10.77
N THR A 135 -4.80 34.51 -11.13
CA THR A 135 -4.13 33.47 -10.33
C THR A 135 -3.66 34.01 -8.98
N GLY A 136 -3.68 33.17 -7.95
CA GLY A 136 -3.06 33.46 -6.66
C GLY A 136 -1.55 33.60 -6.78
N GLY A 137 -0.94 34.46 -5.96
CA GLY A 137 0.51 34.61 -5.86
C GLY A 137 1.14 33.43 -5.13
N ARG A 138 2.40 33.12 -5.43
CA ARG A 138 3.12 32.06 -4.70
C ARG A 138 3.51 32.51 -3.30
N GLY A 139 3.51 31.59 -2.36
CA GLY A 139 4.06 31.80 -1.02
C GLY A 139 5.59 31.96 -1.06
N GLY A 140 6.12 32.79 -0.17
CA GLY A 140 7.55 33.02 0.00
C GLY A 140 8.24 31.86 0.71
N THR A 141 9.52 31.63 0.43
CA THR A 141 10.31 30.60 1.12
C THR A 141 10.58 31.00 2.58
N GLY A 142 10.55 30.02 3.49
CA GLY A 142 11.03 30.22 4.86
C GLY A 142 12.55 30.38 4.91
N GLY A 143 13.05 31.12 5.90
CA GLY A 143 14.49 31.32 6.08
C GLY A 143 15.17 30.09 6.67
N ASN A 144 16.48 29.98 6.54
CA ASN A 144 17.27 28.94 7.20
C ASN A 144 17.57 29.30 8.66
N GLY A 145 17.53 28.31 9.54
CA GLY A 145 17.90 28.49 10.95
C GLY A 145 19.40 28.78 11.10
N GLY A 146 19.73 29.69 12.02
CA GLY A 146 21.12 30.04 12.32
C GLY A 146 21.89 28.86 12.94
N HIS A 147 23.20 28.82 12.75
CA HIS A 147 24.04 27.81 13.37
C HIS A 147 24.20 28.04 14.87
N GLY A 148 24.35 26.96 15.64
CA GLY A 148 24.70 27.05 17.04
C GLY A 148 26.11 27.64 17.23
N ALA A 149 26.32 28.34 18.34
CA ALA A 149 27.63 28.90 18.67
C ALA A 149 28.60 27.85 19.21
N ALA A 150 29.86 27.92 18.79
CA ALA A 150 30.95 27.08 19.30
C ALA A 150 31.16 27.27 20.82
N ASP A 151 31.46 26.18 21.53
CA ASP A 151 31.64 26.19 22.97
C ASP A 151 33.01 26.75 23.40
N THR A 152 32.99 27.62 24.41
CA THR A 152 34.18 28.20 25.07
C THR A 152 34.12 28.04 26.60
N GLY A 153 33.17 27.25 27.13
CA GLY A 153 33.06 26.95 28.57
C GLY A 153 31.65 26.66 29.11
N GLY A 154 30.58 26.71 28.30
CA GLY A 154 29.17 26.63 28.73
C GLY A 154 28.28 25.56 28.07
N GLY A 155 28.84 24.76 27.15
CA GLY A 155 28.13 23.73 26.37
C GLY A 155 27.94 24.16 24.91
N ALA A 156 27.85 23.21 23.98
CA ALA A 156 27.68 23.50 22.55
C ALA A 156 26.26 23.99 22.23
N GLY A 157 26.15 25.11 21.50
CA GLY A 157 24.86 25.68 21.12
C GLY A 157 24.09 24.78 20.13
N SER A 158 22.77 24.67 20.29
CA SER A 158 21.92 24.02 19.29
C SER A 158 21.71 24.91 18.07
N GLY A 159 21.50 24.31 16.89
CA GLY A 159 21.08 25.04 15.71
C GLY A 159 19.67 25.64 15.86
N GLY A 160 19.43 26.78 15.22
CA GLY A 160 18.12 27.42 15.14
C GLY A 160 17.16 26.65 14.23
N ALA A 161 15.86 26.78 14.48
CA ALA A 161 14.85 26.18 13.61
C ALA A 161 14.76 26.94 12.27
N GLY A 162 14.52 26.19 11.19
CA GLY A 162 14.15 26.75 9.89
C GLY A 162 12.77 27.41 9.94
N GLY A 163 12.61 28.47 9.17
CA GLY A 163 11.35 29.20 9.04
C GLY A 163 10.33 28.44 8.22
N SER A 164 9.04 28.61 8.53
CA SER A 164 7.98 28.02 7.70
C SER A 164 7.90 28.70 6.34
N GLY A 165 7.59 27.94 5.30
CA GLY A 165 7.19 28.48 4.02
C GLY A 165 5.89 29.28 4.13
N GLY A 166 5.76 30.32 3.32
CA GLY A 166 4.53 31.10 3.20
C GLY A 166 3.45 30.33 2.46
N ASN A 167 2.20 30.55 2.82
CA ASN A 167 1.07 29.94 2.11
C ASN A 167 0.94 30.55 0.71
N GLY A 168 0.47 29.76 -0.25
CA GLY A 168 0.05 30.26 -1.54
C GLY A 168 -1.19 31.14 -1.43
N GLY A 169 -1.28 32.16 -2.28
CA GLY A 169 -2.45 33.03 -2.36
C GLY A 169 -3.64 32.32 -2.99
N ALA A 170 -4.85 32.65 -2.55
CA ALA A 170 -6.05 32.14 -3.21
C ALA A 170 -6.20 32.70 -4.62
N GLY A 171 -6.75 31.91 -5.54
CA GLY A 171 -7.15 32.39 -6.86
C GLY A 171 -8.31 33.39 -6.80
N GLY A 172 -8.40 34.25 -7.80
CA GLY A 172 -9.47 35.24 -7.96
C GLY A 172 -10.77 34.59 -8.41
N ALA A 173 -11.90 35.12 -7.94
CA ALA A 173 -13.22 34.62 -8.34
C ALA A 173 -13.54 35.00 -9.80
N ALA A 174 -14.26 34.12 -10.50
CA ALA A 174 -14.83 34.40 -11.82
C ALA A 174 -16.06 35.31 -11.74
N GLY A 175 -16.42 35.98 -12.85
CA GLY A 175 -17.60 36.86 -12.93
C GLY A 175 -18.93 36.12 -12.70
N ALA A 176 -19.91 36.79 -12.10
CA ALA A 176 -21.14 36.16 -11.56
C ALA A 176 -22.28 35.91 -12.57
N LEU A 177 -22.17 36.33 -13.85
CA LEU A 177 -23.27 36.24 -14.82
C LEU A 177 -22.77 35.96 -16.26
N GLY A 178 -23.47 35.08 -16.98
CA GLY A 178 -23.11 34.64 -18.34
C GLY A 178 -22.30 33.35 -18.36
N LYS A 179 -22.29 32.64 -19.49
CA LYS A 179 -21.62 31.33 -19.64
C LYS A 179 -20.09 31.41 -19.37
N GLY A 180 -19.67 31.21 -18.12
CA GLY A 180 -18.37 30.64 -17.74
C GLY A 180 -17.12 31.51 -17.94
N GLY A 181 -16.83 32.41 -16.99
CA GLY A 181 -15.43 32.79 -16.74
C GLY A 181 -14.70 31.67 -15.97
N LEU A 182 -13.39 31.53 -16.18
CA LEU A 182 -12.55 30.64 -15.40
C LEU A 182 -12.26 31.25 -14.02
N ALA A 183 -12.32 30.43 -12.98
CA ALA A 183 -11.81 30.82 -11.68
C ALA A 183 -10.28 30.85 -11.75
N GLY A 184 -9.65 31.78 -11.04
CA GLY A 184 -8.19 31.79 -10.96
C GLY A 184 -7.67 30.57 -10.22
N ASP A 185 -6.54 30.04 -10.65
CA ASP A 185 -5.85 28.97 -9.93
C ASP A 185 -5.33 29.48 -8.58
N GLY A 186 -5.27 28.57 -7.61
CA GLY A 186 -4.57 28.84 -6.36
C GLY A 186 -3.06 28.94 -6.58
N GLY A 187 -2.40 29.83 -5.84
CA GLY A 187 -0.95 29.94 -5.87
C GLY A 187 -0.28 28.78 -5.14
N ASP A 188 0.87 28.34 -5.62
CA ASP A 188 1.67 27.34 -4.89
C ASP A 188 2.22 27.91 -3.59
N ALA A 189 2.41 27.05 -2.60
CA ALA A 189 3.03 27.44 -1.36
C ALA A 189 4.56 27.53 -1.44
N GLY A 190 5.13 28.29 -0.51
CA GLY A 190 6.57 28.37 -0.30
C GLY A 190 7.12 27.15 0.43
N THR A 191 8.38 26.82 0.17
CA THR A 191 9.10 25.76 0.88
C THR A 191 9.51 26.21 2.28
N GLY A 192 9.52 25.28 3.23
CA GLY A 192 10.12 25.50 4.54
C GLY A 192 11.64 25.63 4.46
N GLY A 193 12.22 26.44 5.33
CA GLY A 193 13.66 26.62 5.41
C GLY A 193 14.35 25.48 6.17
N SER A 194 15.65 25.29 5.93
CA SER A 194 16.41 24.25 6.60
C SER A 194 16.71 24.60 8.06
N GLY A 195 16.81 23.59 8.91
CA GLY A 195 17.29 23.76 10.28
C GLY A 195 18.79 24.05 10.33
N GLY A 196 19.21 24.85 11.30
CA GLY A 196 20.62 25.20 11.50
C GLY A 196 21.43 24.01 12.03
N ARG A 197 22.72 23.95 11.70
CA ARG A 197 23.64 22.96 12.27
C ARG A 197 23.89 23.24 13.76
N GLY A 198 23.96 22.19 14.57
CA GLY A 198 24.41 22.28 15.96
C GLY A 198 25.91 22.54 16.06
N ALA A 199 26.34 23.25 17.09
CA ALA A 199 27.73 23.61 17.27
C ALA A 199 28.59 22.39 17.65
N ASP A 200 29.85 22.39 17.21
CA ASP A 200 30.82 21.42 17.73
C ASP A 200 31.17 21.76 19.20
N GLY A 201 31.55 20.75 19.98
CA GLY A 201 32.03 20.89 21.35
C GLY A 201 33.28 21.76 21.45
N GLY A 202 33.57 22.29 22.64
CA GLY A 202 34.70 23.20 22.86
C GLY A 202 36.00 22.40 22.98
N ALA A 203 37.08 22.85 22.37
CA ALA A 203 38.39 22.23 22.55
C ALA A 203 38.73 22.17 24.06
N ASP A 204 39.19 21.01 24.53
CA ASP A 204 39.62 20.77 25.92
C ASP A 204 38.50 20.84 26.99
N SER A 205 37.23 20.66 26.61
CA SER A 205 36.09 20.73 27.56
C SER A 205 35.40 19.42 27.86
N GLY A 206 35.63 18.37 27.04
CA GLY A 206 34.98 17.07 27.18
C GLY A 206 33.47 17.09 26.93
N ARG A 207 32.93 18.19 26.38
CA ARG A 207 31.48 18.42 26.24
C ARG A 207 30.96 17.92 24.89
N GLY A 208 29.70 17.46 24.93
CA GLY A 208 29.01 16.98 23.74
C GLY A 208 28.70 18.09 22.74
N GLY A 209 28.54 17.70 21.47
CA GLY A 209 28.13 18.62 20.42
C GLY A 209 26.65 19.00 20.51
N GLY A 210 26.32 20.16 19.95
CA GLY A 210 24.98 20.73 19.96
C GLY A 210 24.03 19.98 19.02
N GLN A 211 22.74 19.98 19.34
CA GLN A 211 21.71 19.39 18.47
C GLN A 211 21.50 20.22 17.21
N GLY A 212 21.20 19.55 16.09
CA GLY A 212 20.72 20.21 14.87
C GLY A 212 19.32 20.80 15.06
N GLY A 213 19.07 21.94 14.42
CA GLY A 213 17.77 22.60 14.41
C GLY A 213 16.74 21.84 13.56
N ALA A 214 15.46 21.96 13.89
CA ALA A 214 14.40 21.38 13.07
C ALA A 214 14.24 22.13 11.74
N GLY A 215 13.90 21.41 10.67
CA GLY A 215 13.47 22.02 9.42
C GLY A 215 12.11 22.71 9.55
N GLY A 216 11.92 23.80 8.83
CA GLY A 216 10.65 24.52 8.77
C GLY A 216 9.59 23.75 7.98
N ASN A 217 8.33 23.90 8.34
CA ASN A 217 7.24 23.28 7.56
C ASN A 217 7.06 23.99 6.21
N GLY A 218 6.62 23.25 5.19
CA GLY A 218 6.15 23.84 3.95
C GLY A 218 4.83 24.60 4.14
N GLY A 219 4.60 25.61 3.31
CA GLY A 219 3.34 26.36 3.31
C GLY A 219 2.19 25.54 2.73
N MET A 220 0.95 25.94 3.01
CA MET A 220 -0.24 25.35 2.37
C MET A 220 -0.46 25.95 0.98
N GLY A 221 -0.83 25.11 0.02
CA GLY A 221 -1.22 25.55 -1.32
C GLY A 221 -2.49 26.41 -1.29
N GLY A 222 -2.55 27.42 -2.15
CA GLY A 222 -3.70 28.30 -2.26
C GLY A 222 -4.91 27.57 -2.84
N SER A 223 -6.11 27.91 -2.37
CA SER A 223 -7.34 27.39 -2.97
C SER A 223 -7.62 28.09 -4.31
N ALA A 224 -8.29 27.40 -5.23
CA ALA A 224 -8.81 28.01 -6.45
C ALA A 224 -9.88 29.09 -6.14
N GLY A 225 -10.12 29.98 -7.10
CA GLY A 225 -11.12 31.05 -7.01
C GLY A 225 -12.57 30.56 -6.87
N GLY A 226 -13.40 31.35 -6.18
CA GLY A 226 -14.75 30.96 -5.69
C GLY A 226 -15.85 30.65 -6.73
N ALA A 227 -17.06 30.39 -6.19
CA ALA A 227 -18.09 29.47 -6.70
C ALA A 227 -18.88 29.80 -7.98
N THR A 228 -18.47 30.78 -8.78
CA THR A 228 -19.26 31.30 -9.92
C THR A 228 -18.70 30.95 -11.30
N GLY A 229 -17.49 30.36 -11.37
CA GLY A 229 -16.79 30.03 -12.62
C GLY A 229 -16.74 28.55 -12.98
N THR A 230 -16.30 28.24 -14.21
CA THR A 230 -16.29 26.86 -14.74
C THR A 230 -15.00 26.08 -14.54
N ARG A 231 -13.93 26.65 -13.95
CA ARG A 231 -12.73 25.92 -13.48
C ARG A 231 -11.64 26.85 -12.92
N GLY A 232 -11.01 26.43 -11.83
CA GLY A 232 -9.66 26.82 -11.36
C GLY A 232 -9.09 25.67 -10.53
N ASP A 233 -7.80 25.37 -10.67
CA ASP A 233 -7.10 24.27 -10.00
C ASP A 233 -6.49 24.75 -8.66
N GLY A 234 -6.36 23.84 -7.69
CA GLY A 234 -5.74 24.14 -6.39
C GLY A 234 -4.22 24.21 -6.48
N GLY A 235 -3.59 25.11 -5.73
CA GLY A 235 -2.13 25.26 -5.69
C GLY A 235 -1.45 24.11 -4.95
N ALA A 236 -0.21 23.77 -5.31
CA ALA A 236 0.53 22.72 -4.64
C ALA A 236 0.98 23.14 -3.23
N GLY A 237 1.03 22.16 -2.32
CA GLY A 237 1.61 22.33 -0.99
C GLY A 237 3.14 22.48 -1.06
N GLY A 238 3.69 23.26 -0.13
CA GLY A 238 5.13 23.52 -0.05
C GLY A 238 5.90 22.33 0.52
N GLN A 239 7.13 22.11 0.07
CA GLN A 239 8.00 21.10 0.65
C GLN A 239 8.45 21.50 2.07
N GLY A 240 8.53 20.52 2.98
CA GLY A 240 9.17 20.69 4.28
C GLY A 240 10.69 20.87 4.18
N GLY A 241 11.27 21.71 5.03
CA GLY A 241 12.70 21.94 5.12
C GLY A 241 13.44 20.75 5.75
N ALA A 242 14.69 20.53 5.37
CA ALA A 242 15.52 19.50 5.99
C ALA A 242 15.89 19.86 7.44
N GLY A 243 16.02 18.84 8.29
CA GLY A 243 16.59 19.00 9.62
C GLY A 243 18.09 19.30 9.56
N GLY A 244 18.57 20.12 10.49
CA GLY A 244 19.98 20.47 10.64
C GLY A 244 20.81 19.29 11.14
N SER A 245 22.08 19.25 10.79
CA SER A 245 23.00 18.24 11.34
C SER A 245 23.35 18.53 12.80
N GLY A 246 23.62 17.48 13.57
CA GLY A 246 24.22 17.63 14.89
C GLY A 246 25.67 18.14 14.81
N GLY A 247 26.15 18.73 15.89
CA GLY A 247 27.55 19.11 16.07
C GLY A 247 28.38 17.98 16.67
N SER A 248 29.67 17.92 16.35
CA SER A 248 30.59 16.89 16.85
C SER A 248 30.95 17.14 18.31
N GLY A 249 31.21 16.09 19.09
CA GLY A 249 31.87 16.25 20.39
C GLY A 249 33.35 16.62 20.24
N THR A 250 34.02 16.93 21.34
CA THR A 250 35.48 17.15 21.39
C THR A 250 36.15 16.35 22.51
N ILE A 251 37.44 16.04 22.32
CA ILE A 251 38.28 15.37 23.31
C ILE A 251 38.77 16.40 24.34
N ASP A 252 38.62 16.10 25.63
CA ASP A 252 39.45 16.69 26.68
C ASP A 252 40.45 15.66 27.19
N THR A 253 41.71 16.08 27.27
CA THR A 253 42.83 15.30 27.79
C THR A 253 42.75 15.08 29.31
N ALA A 254 41.91 15.83 30.03
CA ALA A 254 41.75 15.75 31.49
C ALA A 254 40.46 15.06 31.96
N ASP A 255 39.27 15.44 31.44
CA ASP A 255 37.96 15.00 31.97
C ASP A 255 37.18 13.99 31.07
N GLY A 256 37.73 13.56 29.92
CA GLY A 256 37.07 12.68 28.95
C GLY A 256 36.51 13.43 27.73
N ALA A 257 35.94 12.76 26.72
CA ALA A 257 35.42 13.44 25.51
C ALA A 257 33.90 13.41 25.42
N GLY A 258 33.27 14.39 24.75
CA GLY A 258 31.82 14.50 24.67
C GLY A 258 31.12 13.62 23.60
N PRO A 259 29.80 13.32 23.76
CA PRO A 259 29.01 12.64 22.73
C PRO A 259 28.74 13.53 21.51
N GLY A 260 28.42 12.93 20.37
CA GLY A 260 27.95 13.66 19.19
C GLY A 260 26.53 14.22 19.40
N GLY A 261 26.26 15.39 18.83
CA GLY A 261 24.92 16.00 18.81
C GLY A 261 23.96 15.24 17.91
N ALA A 262 22.68 15.18 18.31
CA ALA A 262 21.61 14.60 17.51
C ALA A 262 21.30 15.46 16.28
N GLY A 263 20.85 14.81 15.20
CA GLY A 263 20.32 15.51 14.03
C GLY A 263 18.92 16.09 14.30
N GLY A 264 18.60 17.22 13.68
CA GLY A 264 17.29 17.85 13.76
C GLY A 264 16.23 17.10 12.96
N THR A 265 14.96 17.21 13.33
CA THR A 265 13.86 16.60 12.56
C THR A 265 13.59 17.36 11.26
N GLY A 266 13.21 16.65 10.21
CA GLY A 266 12.71 17.26 8.98
C GLY A 266 11.35 17.96 9.20
N GLY A 267 11.12 19.06 8.48
CA GLY A 267 9.86 19.78 8.48
C GLY A 267 8.76 19.01 7.74
N LYS A 268 7.50 19.22 8.11
CA LYS A 268 6.37 18.61 7.41
C LYS A 268 6.13 19.28 6.06
N GLY A 269 5.71 18.50 5.07
CA GLY A 269 5.16 19.05 3.83
C GLY A 269 3.84 19.77 4.09
N GLY A 270 3.55 20.80 3.31
CA GLY A 270 2.29 21.53 3.37
C GLY A 270 1.18 20.82 2.60
N SER A 271 -0.07 21.02 2.98
CA SER A 271 -1.21 20.44 2.25
C SER A 271 -1.41 21.11 0.89
N GLY A 272 -1.92 20.34 -0.06
CA GLY A 272 -2.38 20.87 -1.35
C GLY A 272 -3.63 21.73 -1.20
N GLY A 273 -3.78 22.69 -2.11
CA GLY A 273 -4.94 23.57 -2.19
C GLY A 273 -6.19 22.82 -2.65
N ALA A 274 -7.31 23.08 -2.00
CA ALA A 274 -8.61 22.59 -2.45
C ALA A 274 -9.13 23.43 -3.63
N THR A 275 -10.00 22.84 -4.43
CA THR A 275 -10.67 23.55 -5.53
C THR A 275 -12.02 24.14 -5.13
N GLY A 276 -12.40 25.25 -5.77
CA GLY A 276 -13.71 25.90 -5.59
C GLY A 276 -14.85 25.08 -6.20
N ALA A 277 -16.05 25.17 -5.60
CA ALA A 277 -17.24 24.53 -6.15
C ALA A 277 -17.62 25.16 -7.50
N VAL A 278 -17.83 24.37 -8.55
CA VAL A 278 -18.16 24.89 -9.89
C VAL A 278 -19.66 25.13 -10.03
N GLY A 279 -20.04 26.14 -10.82
CA GLY A 279 -21.43 26.41 -11.21
C GLY A 279 -22.07 25.23 -11.97
N THR A 280 -23.39 25.26 -12.14
CA THR A 280 -24.24 24.12 -12.54
C THR A 280 -23.92 23.41 -13.87
N LEU A 281 -23.02 23.93 -14.71
CA LEU A 281 -22.69 23.38 -16.04
C LEU A 281 -21.19 23.16 -16.33
N GLY A 282 -20.28 23.38 -15.37
CA GLY A 282 -18.82 23.34 -15.60
C GLY A 282 -18.10 22.06 -15.18
N VAL A 283 -16.82 21.93 -15.57
CA VAL A 283 -15.89 20.87 -15.14
C VAL A 283 -15.24 21.28 -13.82
N GLY A 284 -15.31 20.44 -12.79
CA GLY A 284 -14.61 20.65 -11.51
C GLY A 284 -13.10 20.76 -11.70
N GLY A 285 -12.47 21.74 -11.05
CA GLY A 285 -11.01 21.87 -11.03
C GLY A 285 -10.33 20.74 -10.27
N ASN A 286 -9.09 20.41 -10.62
CA ASN A 286 -8.27 19.44 -9.91
C ASN A 286 -7.64 20.06 -8.66
N ALA A 287 -7.58 19.29 -7.57
CA ALA A 287 -6.94 19.76 -6.36
C ALA A 287 -5.41 19.75 -6.46
N GLY A 288 -4.77 20.57 -5.65
CA GLY A 288 -3.33 20.62 -5.52
C GLY A 288 -2.77 19.38 -4.83
N ALA A 289 -1.57 18.95 -5.23
CA ALA A 289 -0.85 17.90 -4.53
C ALA A 289 -0.31 18.40 -3.18
N GLY A 290 -0.21 17.51 -2.21
CA GLY A 290 0.51 17.75 -0.96
C GLY A 290 2.02 17.85 -1.19
N GLY A 291 2.70 18.65 -0.38
CA GLY A 291 4.15 18.80 -0.43
C GLY A 291 4.87 17.64 0.23
N ASP A 292 6.08 17.32 -0.25
CA ASP A 292 6.92 16.29 0.37
C ASP A 292 7.44 16.74 1.75
N GLY A 293 7.59 15.79 2.68
CA GLY A 293 8.24 16.00 3.97
C GLY A 293 9.75 16.20 3.82
N GLY A 294 10.34 17.00 4.71
CA GLY A 294 11.78 17.23 4.75
C GLY A 294 12.54 16.03 5.30
N ALA A 295 13.77 15.82 4.83
CA ALA A 295 14.64 14.78 5.38
C ALA A 295 15.06 15.11 6.83
N GLY A 296 15.24 14.08 7.64
CA GLY A 296 15.84 14.20 8.96
C GLY A 296 17.33 14.54 8.87
N GLY A 297 17.81 15.33 9.82
CA GLY A 297 19.20 15.72 9.94
C GLY A 297 20.09 14.54 10.34
N ARG A 298 21.31 14.50 9.82
CA ARG A 298 22.31 13.51 10.24
C ARG A 298 22.86 13.87 11.62
N ALA A 299 23.05 12.87 12.47
CA ALA A 299 23.74 13.05 13.74
C ALA A 299 25.26 13.16 13.57
N ALA A 300 25.93 13.74 14.56
CA ALA A 300 27.38 13.78 14.60
C ALA A 300 27.98 12.56 15.29
N ASN A 301 29.27 12.31 15.02
CA ASN A 301 30.02 11.24 15.66
C ASN A 301 30.43 11.61 17.09
N GLY A 302 30.63 10.61 17.94
CA GLY A 302 31.24 10.78 19.27
C GLY A 302 32.73 11.06 19.18
N ALA A 303 33.29 11.73 20.18
CA ALA A 303 34.68 12.18 20.15
C ALA A 303 35.67 11.30 20.94
N ALA A 304 35.23 10.38 21.82
CA ALA A 304 36.12 9.38 22.40
C ALA A 304 35.43 8.05 22.80
N ALA A 305 36.30 7.18 23.32
CA ALA A 305 36.18 5.78 23.68
C ALA A 305 34.99 5.38 24.58
N ASP A 306 34.38 6.31 25.26
CA ASP A 306 33.35 6.05 26.26
C ASP A 306 32.01 6.69 25.87
N HIS A 307 31.95 7.45 24.77
CA HIS A 307 30.76 8.22 24.37
C HIS A 307 30.36 7.93 22.92
N GLY A 308 29.07 7.62 22.71
CA GLY A 308 28.50 7.31 21.41
C GLY A 308 28.26 8.53 20.52
N GLY A 309 27.87 8.30 19.27
CA GLY A 309 27.39 9.36 18.38
C GLY A 309 26.02 9.91 18.77
N GLY A 310 25.53 10.92 18.06
CA GLY A 310 24.15 11.39 18.22
C GLY A 310 23.13 10.49 17.53
N GLU A 311 21.85 10.61 17.87
CA GLU A 311 20.77 9.97 17.10
C GLU A 311 20.46 10.75 15.81
N GLY A 312 20.14 10.02 14.74
CA GLY A 312 19.67 10.62 13.49
C GLY A 312 18.29 11.26 13.67
N GLY A 313 18.08 12.41 13.04
CA GLY A 313 16.79 13.11 13.10
C GLY A 313 15.71 12.36 12.31
N ASN A 314 14.46 12.42 12.76
CA ASN A 314 13.35 11.81 12.01
C ASN A 314 13.04 12.59 10.73
N GLY A 315 12.60 11.88 9.69
CA GLY A 315 12.02 12.51 8.50
C GLY A 315 10.67 13.15 8.79
N GLY A 316 10.37 14.26 8.10
CA GLY A 316 9.09 14.95 8.18
C GLY A 316 7.99 14.18 7.46
N ALA A 317 6.74 14.30 7.92
CA ALA A 317 5.60 13.73 7.20
C ALA A 317 5.34 14.51 5.89
N GLY A 318 4.85 13.81 4.87
CA GLY A 318 4.29 14.43 3.67
C GLY A 318 2.98 15.16 3.98
N GLY A 319 2.65 16.17 3.18
CA GLY A 319 1.39 16.90 3.27
C GLY A 319 0.26 16.15 2.56
N ASP A 320 -0.98 16.35 3.02
CA ASP A 320 -2.14 15.74 2.37
C ASP A 320 -2.46 16.43 1.03
N GLY A 321 -2.99 15.67 0.08
CA GLY A 321 -3.53 16.19 -1.16
C GLY A 321 -4.82 16.99 -0.94
N GLY A 322 -5.08 17.99 -1.77
CA GLY A 322 -6.31 18.77 -1.73
C GLY A 322 -7.53 17.96 -2.20
N THR A 323 -8.74 18.40 -1.82
CA THR A 323 -9.99 17.81 -2.31
C THR A 323 -10.40 18.39 -3.67
N GLY A 324 -10.81 17.52 -4.60
CA GLY A 324 -11.23 17.90 -5.96
C GLY A 324 -12.57 18.64 -6.02
N GLY A 325 -12.80 19.39 -7.09
CA GLY A 325 -13.96 20.29 -7.22
C GLY A 325 -15.22 19.55 -7.65
N GLY A 326 -16.34 19.83 -7.00
CA GLY A 326 -17.65 19.31 -7.43
C GLY A 326 -18.14 20.02 -8.70
N ALA A 327 -18.73 19.25 -9.62
CA ALA A 327 -19.39 19.76 -10.82
C ALA A 327 -20.93 19.68 -10.69
N GLY A 328 -21.63 20.57 -11.41
CA GLY A 328 -23.09 20.49 -11.54
C GLY A 328 -23.57 19.23 -12.31
N PRO A 329 -24.88 18.95 -12.30
CA PRO A 329 -25.45 17.81 -13.03
C PRO A 329 -25.05 17.82 -14.51
N GLY A 330 -24.29 16.81 -14.95
CA GLY A 330 -23.80 16.67 -16.34
C GLY A 330 -22.36 17.13 -16.60
N GLY A 331 -21.69 17.80 -15.65
CA GLY A 331 -20.25 18.11 -15.72
C GLY A 331 -19.34 17.00 -15.18
N THR A 332 -18.03 17.06 -15.40
CA THR A 332 -17.05 16.13 -14.79
C THR A 332 -16.46 16.74 -13.51
N ASN A 333 -16.43 16.02 -12.39
CA ASN A 333 -15.77 16.50 -11.17
C ASN A 333 -14.26 16.51 -11.32
N GLY A 334 -13.62 17.35 -10.51
CA GLY A 334 -12.18 17.36 -10.34
C GLY A 334 -11.67 16.16 -9.58
N ASN A 335 -10.46 15.74 -9.92
CA ASN A 335 -9.74 14.70 -9.19
C ASN A 335 -9.22 15.26 -7.86
N GLY A 336 -9.10 14.36 -6.88
CA GLY A 336 -8.39 14.68 -5.65
C GLY A 336 -6.88 14.78 -5.89
N GLY A 337 -6.20 15.60 -5.10
CA GLY A 337 -4.76 15.80 -5.16
C GLY A 337 -4.00 14.59 -4.60
N ALA A 338 -2.83 14.29 -5.13
CA ALA A 338 -1.98 13.27 -4.52
C ALA A 338 -1.42 13.74 -3.17
N GLY A 339 -1.27 12.82 -2.22
CA GLY A 339 -0.53 13.06 -0.99
C GLY A 339 0.97 13.19 -1.26
N GLY A 340 1.66 14.02 -0.48
CA GLY A 340 3.11 14.18 -0.52
C GLY A 340 3.83 13.00 0.13
N ARG A 341 5.07 12.74 -0.29
CA ARG A 341 5.89 11.67 0.28
C ARG A 341 6.44 12.05 1.65
N GLY A 342 6.63 11.06 2.51
CA GLY A 342 7.36 11.21 3.76
C GLY A 342 8.86 11.40 3.54
N GLY A 343 9.49 12.21 4.39
CA GLY A 343 10.93 12.44 4.39
C GLY A 343 11.72 11.23 4.90
N VAL A 344 12.92 11.04 4.39
CA VAL A 344 13.82 9.97 4.87
C VAL A 344 14.37 10.32 6.26
N GLY A 345 14.52 9.31 7.12
CA GLY A 345 15.18 9.45 8.42
C GLY A 345 16.69 9.71 8.30
N GLY A 346 17.22 10.51 9.21
CA GLY A 346 18.64 10.86 9.26
C GLY A 346 19.51 9.71 9.75
N GLN A 347 20.76 9.69 9.31
CA GLN A 347 21.73 8.68 9.76
C GLN A 347 22.14 8.95 11.23
N GLY A 348 22.27 7.88 12.02
CA GLY A 348 22.88 7.94 13.36
C GLY A 348 24.37 8.24 13.33
N GLY A 349 24.88 8.80 14.41
CA GLY A 349 26.30 9.13 14.59
C GLY A 349 27.12 7.89 14.91
N ASN A 350 28.34 7.82 14.37
CA ASN A 350 29.27 6.75 14.70
C ASN A 350 29.86 6.93 16.10
N GLY A 351 30.19 5.83 16.77
CA GLY A 351 31.06 5.81 17.94
C GLY A 351 32.53 6.03 17.56
N HIS A 352 33.36 6.40 18.53
CA HIS A 352 34.80 6.61 18.33
C HIS A 352 35.61 5.31 18.48
N ASP A 353 36.71 5.18 17.72
CA ASP A 353 37.65 4.05 17.78
C ASP A 353 38.84 4.32 18.70
N ASN A 354 39.02 3.55 19.79
CA ASN A 354 40.28 3.49 20.53
C ASN A 354 40.58 2.06 21.03
N ARG A 355 41.87 1.72 21.16
CA ARG A 355 42.41 0.38 21.43
C ARG A 355 42.08 -0.20 22.83
N LEU A 356 41.48 0.59 23.73
CA LEU A 356 41.16 0.17 25.11
C LEU A 356 39.66 0.25 25.46
N SER A 357 38.91 1.14 24.79
CA SER A 357 37.45 1.39 24.92
C SER A 357 37.01 2.19 23.66
N GLY A 358 35.77 2.09 23.19
CA GLY A 358 35.18 2.63 21.95
C GLY A 358 33.72 3.08 22.18
N GLY A 359 33.17 3.98 21.38
CA GLY A 359 31.77 4.44 21.58
C GLY A 359 30.73 3.45 21.02
N ASN A 360 29.53 3.38 21.62
CA ASN A 360 28.39 2.71 20.99
C ASN A 360 27.98 3.42 19.69
N GLY A 361 27.52 2.65 18.70
CA GLY A 361 26.87 3.20 17.52
C GLY A 361 25.47 3.72 17.85
N SER A 362 25.06 4.84 17.24
CA SER A 362 23.78 5.47 17.58
C SER A 362 22.68 5.17 16.59
N ARG A 363 21.42 5.32 17.05
CA ARG A 363 20.24 4.97 16.28
C ARG A 363 20.04 5.88 15.06
N GLY A 364 19.62 5.30 13.94
CA GLY A 364 19.13 6.04 12.78
C GLY A 364 17.69 6.56 12.98
N GLY A 365 17.39 7.74 12.43
CA GLY A 365 16.08 8.37 12.54
C GLY A 365 14.98 7.57 11.82
N GLN A 366 13.73 7.68 12.27
CA GLN A 366 12.60 7.07 11.58
C GLN A 366 12.29 7.81 10.27
N GLY A 367 11.78 7.07 9.28
CA GLY A 367 11.20 7.66 8.08
C GLY A 367 9.86 8.34 8.37
N GLY A 368 9.57 9.43 7.66
CA GLY A 368 8.31 10.16 7.75
C GLY A 368 7.15 9.41 7.10
N HIS A 369 5.94 9.64 7.58
CA HIS A 369 4.73 9.10 6.95
C HIS A 369 4.41 9.82 5.64
N GLY A 370 3.89 9.10 4.65
CA GLY A 370 3.28 9.71 3.47
C GLY A 370 1.97 10.41 3.81
N GLY A 371 1.64 11.47 3.07
CA GLY A 371 0.38 12.19 3.19
C GLY A 371 -0.78 11.44 2.56
N ALA A 372 -2.01 11.68 3.03
CA ALA A 372 -3.19 11.09 2.41
C ALA A 372 -3.47 11.72 1.04
N GLY A 373 -4.00 10.91 0.12
CA GLY A 373 -4.57 11.41 -1.12
C GLY A 373 -5.89 12.13 -0.85
N GLY A 374 -6.16 13.20 -1.58
CA GLY A 374 -7.39 13.95 -1.47
C GLY A 374 -8.57 13.23 -2.11
N ASP A 375 -9.77 13.44 -1.57
CA ASP A 375 -10.99 12.91 -2.17
C ASP A 375 -11.32 13.64 -3.48
N ALA A 376 -11.95 12.94 -4.42
CA ALA A 376 -12.49 13.57 -5.62
C ALA A 376 -13.71 14.44 -5.31
N GLY A 377 -14.03 15.36 -6.22
CA GLY A 377 -15.28 16.13 -6.14
C GLY A 377 -16.54 15.26 -6.28
N THR A 378 -17.69 15.79 -5.84
CA THR A 378 -19.02 15.14 -5.91
C THR A 378 -19.92 15.79 -6.98
N GLY A 379 -20.70 15.00 -7.75
CA GLY A 379 -21.61 15.49 -8.81
C GLY A 379 -21.32 14.92 -10.21
N GLY A 380 -22.24 15.06 -11.16
CA GLY A 380 -22.02 14.71 -12.58
C GLY A 380 -21.32 13.36 -12.90
N VAL A 381 -20.33 13.39 -13.81
CA VAL A 381 -19.34 12.33 -14.06
C VAL A 381 -18.20 12.48 -13.05
N SER A 382 -17.87 11.45 -12.29
CA SER A 382 -17.03 11.64 -11.10
C SER A 382 -15.54 11.57 -11.36
N GLY A 383 -14.78 12.38 -10.62
CA GLY A 383 -13.33 12.34 -10.58
C GLY A 383 -12.81 11.17 -9.74
N THR A 384 -11.56 10.79 -9.96
CA THR A 384 -10.86 9.77 -9.19
C THR A 384 -10.28 10.36 -7.91
N GLY A 385 -10.26 9.57 -6.84
CA GLY A 385 -9.54 9.94 -5.61
C GLY A 385 -8.03 10.06 -5.87
N GLY A 386 -7.38 10.95 -5.13
CA GLY A 386 -5.94 11.13 -5.19
C GLY A 386 -5.18 9.94 -4.61
N ALA A 387 -4.00 9.64 -5.15
CA ALA A 387 -3.14 8.62 -4.56
C ALA A 387 -2.58 9.08 -3.20
N GLY A 388 -2.43 8.15 -2.26
CA GLY A 388 -1.66 8.39 -1.04
C GLY A 388 -0.17 8.55 -1.35
N GLY A 389 0.53 9.35 -0.56
CA GLY A 389 1.96 9.54 -0.68
C GLY A 389 2.74 8.38 -0.07
N ASP A 390 3.94 8.11 -0.59
CA ASP A 390 4.80 7.05 -0.07
C ASP A 390 5.42 7.43 1.28
N GLY A 391 5.65 6.45 2.14
CA GLY A 391 6.42 6.61 3.37
C GLY A 391 7.91 6.76 3.11
N GLY A 392 8.60 7.57 3.93
CA GLY A 392 10.04 7.76 3.87
C GLY A 392 10.82 6.55 4.40
N GLY A 393 12.00 6.30 3.86
CA GLY A 393 12.90 5.27 4.38
C GLY A 393 13.41 5.59 5.79
N GLY A 394 13.64 4.56 6.60
CA GLY A 394 14.32 4.70 7.89
C GLY A 394 15.81 4.99 7.72
N GLY A 395 16.36 5.83 8.60
CA GLY A 395 17.76 6.18 8.63
C GLY A 395 18.65 5.02 9.07
N HIS A 396 19.84 4.93 8.51
CA HIS A 396 20.84 3.94 8.91
C HIS A 396 21.42 4.28 10.29
N ALA A 397 21.77 3.25 11.04
CA ALA A 397 22.51 3.42 12.29
C ALA A 397 23.92 3.97 12.05
N GLY A 398 24.51 4.56 13.09
CA GLY A 398 25.93 4.86 13.16
C GLY A 398 26.74 3.63 13.60
N VAL A 399 27.97 3.50 13.12
CA VAL A 399 28.86 2.35 13.39
C VAL A 399 29.43 2.44 14.81
N GLY A 400 29.49 1.33 15.56
CA GLY A 400 30.15 1.27 16.87
C GLY A 400 31.68 1.22 16.76
N GLY A 401 32.39 1.55 17.85
CA GLY A 401 33.85 1.50 17.92
C GLY A 401 34.43 0.07 17.93
N THR A 402 35.62 -0.10 17.36
CA THR A 402 36.30 -1.35 16.97
C THR A 402 36.72 -2.32 18.08
N SER A 403 36.47 -2.11 19.38
CA SER A 403 37.05 -3.02 20.41
C SER A 403 36.18 -3.58 21.54
N VAL A 404 35.07 -3.02 22.02
CA VAL A 404 34.25 -3.67 23.09
C VAL A 404 32.81 -3.06 23.24
N TYR A 405 31.98 -2.92 22.18
CA TYR A 405 30.74 -2.07 22.25
C TYR A 405 29.49 -2.60 21.56
N ASP A 406 28.34 -1.98 21.86
CA ASP A 406 27.06 -2.28 21.23
C ASP A 406 26.92 -1.54 19.88
N GLY A 407 26.37 -2.23 18.86
CA GLY A 407 26.04 -1.64 17.56
C GLY A 407 24.78 -0.75 17.61
N GLY A 408 24.62 0.13 16.63
CA GLY A 408 23.50 1.07 16.56
C GLY A 408 22.26 0.48 15.87
N ASN A 409 21.06 0.84 16.33
CA ASN A 409 19.80 0.39 15.74
C ASN A 409 19.43 1.17 14.47
N GLY A 410 18.88 0.48 13.46
CA GLY A 410 18.30 1.12 12.29
C GLY A 410 16.98 1.84 12.59
N GLY A 411 16.67 2.88 11.82
CA GLY A 411 15.39 3.57 11.88
C GLY A 411 14.28 2.75 11.23
N GLN A 412 13.04 2.84 11.73
CA GLN A 412 11.91 2.21 11.07
C GLN A 412 11.54 2.96 9.79
N GLY A 413 11.05 2.24 8.78
CA GLY A 413 10.45 2.84 7.60
C GLY A 413 9.11 3.52 7.93
N GLY A 414 8.82 4.61 7.25
CA GLY A 414 7.56 5.33 7.38
C GLY A 414 6.40 4.59 6.72
N ASN A 415 5.19 4.74 7.27
CA ASN A 415 3.98 4.20 6.64
C ASN A 415 3.60 5.00 5.39
N GLY A 416 3.02 4.31 4.40
CA GLY A 416 2.39 4.95 3.25
C GLY A 416 1.07 5.62 3.61
N GLY A 417 0.70 6.66 2.87
CA GLY A 417 -0.56 7.39 3.02
C GLY A 417 -1.75 6.65 2.41
N ALA A 418 -2.94 6.87 2.95
CA ALA A 418 -4.16 6.30 2.36
C ALA A 418 -4.52 7.00 1.04
N GLY A 419 -5.08 6.26 0.10
CA GLY A 419 -5.69 6.83 -1.11
C GLY A 419 -7.02 7.53 -0.80
N GLY A 420 -7.31 8.59 -1.55
CA GLY A 420 -8.57 9.33 -1.46
C GLY A 420 -9.74 8.57 -2.08
N SER A 421 -10.96 8.90 -1.67
CA SER A 421 -12.18 8.29 -2.18
C SER A 421 -12.54 8.82 -3.57
N GLY A 422 -13.09 7.95 -4.41
CA GLY A 422 -13.66 8.33 -5.70
C GLY A 422 -14.99 9.07 -5.55
N GLY A 423 -15.28 9.96 -6.49
CA GLY A 423 -16.51 10.76 -6.45
C GLY A 423 -17.75 9.93 -6.78
N ALA A 424 -18.90 10.29 -6.21
CA ALA A 424 -20.19 9.71 -6.58
C ALA A 424 -20.78 10.39 -7.84
N GLY A 425 -21.41 9.61 -8.72
CA GLY A 425 -21.90 10.10 -10.02
C GLY A 425 -22.57 9.03 -10.89
N SER A 426 -22.93 9.40 -12.12
CA SER A 426 -23.48 8.44 -13.10
C SER A 426 -22.42 7.45 -13.60
N THR A 427 -21.17 7.91 -13.62
CA THR A 427 -19.96 7.12 -13.78
C THR A 427 -19.05 7.45 -12.59
N PRO A 428 -19.19 6.72 -11.47
CA PRO A 428 -18.44 7.03 -10.25
C PRO A 428 -16.95 6.82 -10.41
N GLY A 429 -16.20 7.61 -9.66
CA GLY A 429 -14.76 7.60 -9.68
C GLY A 429 -14.22 6.36 -8.99
N ALA A 430 -13.07 5.89 -9.46
CA ALA A 430 -12.28 4.95 -8.69
C ALA A 430 -11.69 5.65 -7.45
N GLY A 431 -11.54 4.89 -6.37
CA GLY A 431 -10.71 5.30 -5.24
C GLY A 431 -9.24 5.38 -5.66
N GLY A 432 -8.51 6.30 -5.04
CA GLY A 432 -7.06 6.43 -5.23
C GLY A 432 -6.31 5.26 -4.62
N ASN A 433 -5.13 4.96 -5.15
CA ASN A 433 -4.27 3.93 -4.57
C ASN A 433 -3.65 4.41 -3.26
N GLY A 434 -3.44 3.49 -2.31
CA GLY A 434 -2.61 3.77 -1.14
C GLY A 434 -1.13 3.90 -1.52
N GLY A 435 -0.38 4.72 -0.79
CA GLY A 435 1.05 4.89 -0.98
C GLY A 435 1.86 3.73 -0.42
N ASP A 436 3.04 3.49 -0.98
CA ASP A 436 3.93 2.43 -0.52
C ASP A 436 4.60 2.82 0.79
N ALA A 437 4.94 1.83 1.61
CA ALA A 437 5.70 2.09 2.84
C ALA A 437 7.19 2.22 2.57
N GLY A 438 7.86 2.99 3.42
CA GLY A 438 9.30 3.12 3.44
C GLY A 438 9.99 1.85 3.95
N ASN A 439 11.20 1.60 3.46
CA ASN A 439 12.04 0.51 3.95
C ASN A 439 12.62 0.84 5.32
N GLY A 440 12.86 -0.19 6.14
CA GLY A 440 13.60 -0.08 7.38
C GLY A 440 15.08 0.22 7.14
N GLY A 441 15.67 1.03 8.02
CA GLY A 441 17.08 1.36 8.02
C GLY A 441 17.95 0.20 8.53
N ASN A 442 19.13 0.08 7.95
CA ASN A 442 20.13 -0.91 8.37
C ASN A 442 20.75 -0.54 9.72
N ALA A 443 20.91 -1.53 10.59
CA ALA A 443 21.69 -1.45 11.80
C ALA A 443 23.20 -1.62 11.52
N THR A 444 24.00 -1.34 12.53
CA THR A 444 25.44 -1.60 12.53
C THR A 444 25.79 -2.63 13.59
N THR A 445 26.92 -3.31 13.39
CA THR A 445 27.43 -4.39 14.24
C THR A 445 28.22 -3.84 15.43
N GLY A 446 28.20 -4.60 16.53
CA GLY A 446 28.98 -4.36 17.73
C GLY A 446 29.89 -5.54 18.07
N PHE A 447 30.77 -5.35 19.05
CA PHE A 447 31.59 -6.43 19.62
C PHE A 447 30.88 -7.14 20.78
N LEU A 448 30.04 -6.44 21.55
CA LEU A 448 29.29 -6.95 22.72
C LEU A 448 27.84 -7.34 22.39
N LYS A 449 27.09 -6.46 21.74
CA LYS A 449 25.72 -6.69 21.25
C LYS A 449 25.50 -5.96 19.94
N ASP A 450 24.68 -6.53 19.06
CA ASP A 450 24.41 -5.91 17.78
C ASP A 450 23.20 -4.99 17.82
N GLY A 451 23.22 -4.00 16.92
CA GLY A 451 22.06 -3.18 16.66
C GLY A 451 20.93 -3.99 16.02
N THR A 452 19.70 -3.59 16.31
CA THR A 452 18.50 -4.14 15.67
C THR A 452 18.17 -3.37 14.40
N ASN A 453 17.97 -4.09 13.30
CA ASN A 453 17.57 -3.50 12.03
C ASN A 453 16.17 -2.89 12.13
N GLY A 454 15.94 -1.81 11.40
CA GLY A 454 14.62 -1.20 11.29
C GLY A 454 13.64 -2.13 10.59
N SER A 455 12.42 -2.23 11.09
CA SER A 455 11.32 -2.86 10.35
C SER A 455 10.90 -1.98 9.16
N GLY A 456 10.41 -2.61 8.10
CA GLY A 456 9.71 -1.90 7.03
C GLY A 456 8.40 -1.26 7.54
N GLY A 457 7.97 -0.18 6.90
CA GLY A 457 6.70 0.49 7.20
C GLY A 457 5.48 -0.31 6.72
N VAL A 458 4.30 0.11 7.15
CA VAL A 458 3.02 -0.45 6.66
C VAL A 458 2.55 0.31 5.41
N GLY A 459 2.12 -0.43 4.38
CA GLY A 459 1.57 0.16 3.15
C GLY A 459 0.24 0.88 3.40
N GLY A 460 -0.02 1.93 2.62
CA GLY A 460 -1.24 2.73 2.72
C GLY A 460 -2.49 1.96 2.27
N ALA A 461 -3.64 2.25 2.87
CA ALA A 461 -4.91 1.69 2.42
C ALA A 461 -5.34 2.31 1.07
N GLY A 462 -5.97 1.52 0.22
CA GLY A 462 -6.63 2.04 -0.98
C GLY A 462 -7.90 2.83 -0.63
N GLY A 463 -8.20 3.86 -1.42
CA GLY A 463 -9.40 4.68 -1.27
C GLY A 463 -10.65 3.95 -1.72
N ASN A 464 -11.82 4.32 -1.17
CA ASN A 464 -13.08 3.71 -1.58
C ASN A 464 -13.51 4.18 -2.97
N GLY A 465 -14.15 3.29 -3.73
CA GLY A 465 -14.81 3.66 -4.98
C GLY A 465 -16.05 4.52 -4.73
N GLY A 466 -16.33 5.43 -5.65
CA GLY A 466 -17.49 6.30 -5.55
C GLY A 466 -18.82 5.58 -5.75
N ASN A 467 -19.89 6.05 -5.13
CA ASN A 467 -21.22 5.45 -5.29
C ASN A 467 -21.87 5.86 -6.62
N GLY A 468 -22.56 4.92 -7.26
CA GLY A 468 -23.45 5.15 -8.39
C GLY A 468 -24.67 5.96 -7.97
N ILE A 469 -25.04 6.95 -8.79
CA ILE A 469 -26.30 7.66 -8.60
C ILE A 469 -27.46 6.90 -9.24
N SER A 470 -28.67 7.13 -8.73
CA SER A 470 -29.89 6.60 -9.33
C SER A 470 -30.05 7.08 -10.78
N GLY A 471 -30.70 6.28 -11.64
CA GLY A 471 -30.98 6.68 -13.03
C GLY A 471 -31.75 8.00 -13.10
N ALA A 472 -31.57 8.79 -14.17
CA ALA A 472 -32.35 10.00 -14.43
C ALA A 472 -33.51 9.70 -15.39
N ALA A 473 -34.65 10.37 -15.22
CA ALA A 473 -35.94 9.97 -15.79
C ALA A 473 -35.97 9.97 -17.34
N ASP A 474 -35.12 10.77 -18.00
CA ASP A 474 -35.44 11.24 -19.35
C ASP A 474 -34.34 11.04 -20.41
N ASN A 475 -33.19 10.39 -20.08
CA ASN A 475 -32.05 10.29 -21.01
C ASN A 475 -31.65 8.86 -21.41
N GLY A 476 -32.40 7.82 -21.02
CA GLY A 476 -32.08 6.43 -21.37
C GLY A 476 -30.79 5.86 -20.76
N SER A 477 -30.13 6.59 -19.85
CA SER A 477 -29.00 6.05 -19.06
C SER A 477 -29.57 5.31 -17.84
N GLY A 478 -29.25 4.01 -17.75
CA GLY A 478 -29.59 3.20 -16.58
C GLY A 478 -28.94 3.73 -15.29
N ALA A 479 -29.28 3.13 -14.15
CA ALA A 479 -28.66 3.48 -12.87
C ALA A 479 -27.13 3.29 -12.90
N GLY A 480 -26.39 4.22 -12.28
CA GLY A 480 -24.93 4.22 -12.31
C GLY A 480 -24.35 3.01 -11.59
N ASN A 481 -23.33 2.37 -12.16
CA ASN A 481 -22.56 1.34 -11.45
C ASN A 481 -21.70 1.99 -10.37
N GLY A 482 -21.37 1.28 -9.30
CA GLY A 482 -20.41 1.76 -8.30
C GLY A 482 -18.97 1.76 -8.84
N GLY A 483 -18.16 2.70 -8.37
CA GLY A 483 -16.75 2.85 -8.72
C GLY A 483 -15.88 1.78 -8.07
N HIS A 484 -14.72 1.52 -8.66
CA HIS A 484 -13.77 0.55 -8.12
C HIS A 484 -13.05 1.10 -6.89
N GLY A 485 -12.83 0.27 -5.88
CA GLY A 485 -11.92 0.59 -4.78
C GLY A 485 -10.47 0.65 -5.26
N GLY A 486 -9.68 1.55 -4.70
CA GLY A 486 -8.26 1.70 -4.99
C GLY A 486 -7.43 0.52 -4.47
N ALA A 487 -6.33 0.23 -5.14
CA ALA A 487 -5.36 -0.74 -4.65
C ALA A 487 -4.65 -0.21 -3.40
N ALA A 488 -4.27 -1.10 -2.49
CA ALA A 488 -3.43 -0.71 -1.36
C ALA A 488 -1.96 -0.64 -1.73
N GLY A 489 -1.20 0.14 -0.97
CA GLY A 489 0.25 0.22 -1.07
C GLY A 489 0.95 -0.99 -0.49
N HIS A 490 2.16 -1.23 -0.97
CA HIS A 490 3.04 -2.31 -0.54
C HIS A 490 3.69 -2.03 0.82
N GLY A 491 3.90 -3.07 1.62
CA GLY A 491 4.67 -2.99 2.84
C GLY A 491 6.17 -2.82 2.55
N GLY A 492 6.86 -2.04 3.38
CA GLY A 492 8.28 -1.75 3.20
C GLY A 492 9.18 -2.95 3.47
N ARG A 493 10.34 -3.03 2.85
CA ARG A 493 11.34 -4.07 3.19
C ARG A 493 11.92 -3.81 4.58
N GLY A 494 12.20 -4.87 5.34
CA GLY A 494 13.01 -4.75 6.56
C GLY A 494 14.46 -4.39 6.28
N GLY A 495 15.12 -3.72 7.23
CA GLY A 495 16.53 -3.35 7.13
C GLY A 495 17.47 -4.57 7.12
N ASP A 496 18.51 -4.50 6.31
CA ASP A 496 19.57 -5.51 6.25
C ASP A 496 20.60 -5.28 7.38
N ALA A 497 21.14 -6.34 7.97
CA ALA A 497 22.21 -6.24 8.96
C ALA A 497 23.51 -5.72 8.31
N GLY A 498 24.29 -4.94 9.08
CA GLY A 498 25.62 -4.49 8.68
C GLY A 498 26.63 -5.64 8.48
N SER A 499 27.71 -5.40 7.73
CA SER A 499 28.77 -6.38 7.48
C SER A 499 29.89 -6.29 8.52
N GLY A 500 30.18 -7.40 9.22
CA GLY A 500 31.37 -7.60 10.08
C GLY A 500 31.14 -7.53 11.60
N GLY A 501 31.47 -8.59 12.35
CA GLY A 501 31.24 -8.72 13.80
C GLY A 501 30.36 -9.94 14.13
N HIS A 502 29.87 -10.06 15.37
CA HIS A 502 28.61 -10.82 15.59
C HIS A 502 27.50 -10.05 14.84
N PRO A 503 26.57 -10.67 14.11
CA PRO A 503 25.54 -9.92 13.37
C PRO A 503 24.18 -9.88 14.06
N GLY A 504 23.55 -8.70 14.02
CA GLY A 504 22.21 -8.47 14.53
C GLY A 504 21.10 -9.09 13.67
N ASN A 505 19.89 -9.09 14.20
CA ASN A 505 18.71 -9.65 13.52
C ASN A 505 18.28 -8.76 12.34
N GLY A 506 18.00 -9.37 11.18
CA GLY A 506 17.34 -8.75 10.03
C GLY A 506 16.00 -8.11 10.41
N GLY A 507 15.70 -6.96 9.82
CA GLY A 507 14.46 -6.23 10.11
C GLY A 507 13.24 -7.00 9.59
N ALA A 508 12.12 -7.00 10.31
CA ALA A 508 10.90 -7.59 9.76
C ALA A 508 10.41 -6.82 8.53
N GLY A 509 9.87 -7.55 7.55
CA GLY A 509 9.16 -6.97 6.43
C GLY A 509 7.87 -6.28 6.89
N GLY A 510 7.54 -5.17 6.25
CA GLY A 510 6.35 -4.38 6.50
C GLY A 510 5.06 -5.07 6.04
N VAL A 511 3.94 -4.73 6.66
CA VAL A 511 2.63 -5.28 6.28
C VAL A 511 2.09 -4.52 5.06
N GLY A 512 1.51 -5.22 4.10
CA GLY A 512 0.82 -4.59 2.96
C GLY A 512 -0.49 -3.90 3.37
N GLY A 513 -0.88 -2.83 2.68
CA GLY A 513 -2.10 -2.09 2.99
C GLY A 513 -3.39 -2.86 2.65
N ALA A 514 -4.52 -2.43 3.20
CA ALA A 514 -5.83 -2.96 2.83
C ALA A 514 -6.37 -2.30 1.54
N GLY A 515 -6.92 -3.09 0.61
CA GLY A 515 -7.56 -2.56 -0.59
C GLY A 515 -8.86 -1.80 -0.26
N GLY A 516 -9.18 -0.78 -1.06
CA GLY A 516 -10.37 0.05 -0.86
C GLY A 516 -11.67 -0.70 -1.16
N ALA A 517 -12.78 -0.32 -0.52
CA ALA A 517 -14.07 -0.91 -0.84
C ALA A 517 -14.58 -0.44 -2.21
N GLY A 518 -15.32 -1.29 -2.91
CA GLY A 518 -16.05 -0.90 -4.11
C GLY A 518 -17.27 -0.03 -3.76
N GLY A 519 -17.59 0.93 -4.62
CA GLY A 519 -18.74 1.81 -4.45
C GLY A 519 -20.08 1.08 -4.62
N VAL A 520 -21.12 1.58 -3.98
CA VAL A 520 -22.48 1.03 -4.12
C VAL A 520 -23.05 1.39 -5.49
N GLY A 521 -23.77 0.48 -6.14
CA GLY A 521 -24.51 0.76 -7.37
C GLY A 521 -25.76 1.62 -7.11
N GLY A 522 -26.09 2.50 -8.06
CA GLY A 522 -27.24 3.38 -7.96
C GLY A 522 -28.58 2.63 -8.04
N ALA A 523 -29.62 3.16 -7.41
CA ALA A 523 -30.95 2.57 -7.49
C ALA A 523 -31.62 2.84 -8.86
N GLY A 524 -32.49 1.94 -9.29
CA GLY A 524 -33.39 2.17 -10.42
C GLY A 524 -34.35 3.34 -10.13
N MET A 525 -34.75 4.07 -11.17
CA MET A 525 -35.67 5.21 -11.01
C MET A 525 -37.13 4.79 -11.23
N ALA A 526 -38.01 5.14 -10.28
CA ALA A 526 -39.45 4.86 -10.35
C ALA A 526 -40.07 5.33 -11.68
N GLY A 527 -40.94 4.50 -12.28
CA GLY A 527 -41.65 4.83 -13.52
C GLY A 527 -40.89 4.63 -14.84
N THR A 528 -39.59 4.35 -14.80
CA THR A 528 -38.75 4.17 -16.03
C THR A 528 -38.48 2.72 -16.41
N GLY A 529 -38.67 1.78 -15.47
CA GLY A 529 -38.35 0.37 -15.67
C GLY A 529 -36.86 0.01 -15.58
N HIS A 530 -35.98 0.96 -15.26
CA HIS A 530 -34.52 0.72 -15.23
C HIS A 530 -34.06 -0.10 -14.01
N SER A 531 -33.27 -1.16 -14.26
CA SER A 531 -32.63 -1.96 -13.21
C SER A 531 -31.65 -1.16 -12.35
N GLY A 532 -31.41 -1.61 -11.12
CA GLY A 532 -30.36 -1.06 -10.28
C GLY A 532 -28.96 -1.27 -10.87
N GLY A 533 -28.04 -0.34 -10.59
CA GLY A 533 -26.65 -0.38 -11.04
C GLY A 533 -25.85 -1.45 -10.31
N THR A 534 -24.80 -1.98 -10.94
CA THR A 534 -23.94 -2.97 -10.30
C THR A 534 -23.06 -2.32 -9.23
N GLY A 535 -22.78 -3.00 -8.12
CA GLY A 535 -21.77 -2.56 -7.18
C GLY A 535 -20.36 -2.60 -7.79
N GLY A 536 -19.50 -1.69 -7.35
CA GLY A 536 -18.10 -1.60 -7.79
C GLY A 536 -17.25 -2.72 -7.19
N THR A 537 -16.13 -3.05 -7.84
CA THR A 537 -15.23 -4.07 -7.30
C THR A 537 -14.40 -3.52 -6.14
N GLY A 538 -14.10 -4.36 -5.15
CA GLY A 538 -13.11 -4.02 -4.13
C GLY A 538 -11.69 -3.98 -4.71
N GLY A 539 -10.84 -3.13 -4.13
CA GLY A 539 -9.43 -2.99 -4.49
C GLY A 539 -8.58 -4.15 -3.99
N THR A 540 -7.44 -4.37 -4.63
CA THR A 540 -6.49 -5.42 -4.20
C THR A 540 -5.74 -5.01 -2.93
N GLY A 541 -5.50 -5.96 -2.04
CA GLY A 541 -4.61 -5.76 -0.90
C GLY A 541 -3.16 -5.63 -1.34
N GLY A 542 -2.37 -4.82 -0.62
CA GLY A 542 -0.97 -4.59 -0.91
C GLY A 542 -0.10 -5.79 -0.56
N THR A 543 1.04 -5.96 -1.22
CA THR A 543 1.94 -7.06 -0.88
C THR A 543 2.68 -6.78 0.43
N GLY A 544 3.00 -7.83 1.19
CA GLY A 544 3.90 -7.73 2.33
C GLY A 544 5.35 -7.46 1.88
N GLY A 545 6.11 -6.76 2.70
CA GLY A 545 7.52 -6.46 2.47
C GLY A 545 8.40 -7.68 2.75
N VAL A 546 9.51 -7.79 2.04
CA VAL A 546 10.50 -8.87 2.29
C VAL A 546 11.21 -8.62 3.62
N GLY A 547 11.53 -9.69 4.34
CA GLY A 547 12.35 -9.62 5.55
C GLY A 547 13.81 -9.22 5.25
N GLY A 548 14.44 -8.50 6.18
CA GLY A 548 15.83 -8.06 6.08
C GLY A 548 16.81 -9.21 6.21
N ARG A 549 17.96 -9.10 5.53
CA ARG A 549 19.02 -10.12 5.52
C ARG A 549 19.95 -9.97 6.73
N SER A 550 20.54 -11.06 7.19
CA SER A 550 21.63 -11.06 8.18
C SER A 550 22.69 -12.11 7.81
N ALA A 551 23.96 -11.79 8.05
CA ALA A 551 25.09 -12.68 7.76
C ALA A 551 25.16 -13.86 8.74
N ASP A 552 25.07 -13.57 10.04
CA ASP A 552 25.18 -14.55 11.12
C ASP A 552 24.14 -14.36 12.27
N GLY A 553 23.14 -13.47 12.10
CA GLY A 553 22.01 -13.22 13.02
C GLY A 553 20.65 -13.68 12.48
N VAL A 554 19.55 -13.58 13.24
CA VAL A 554 18.24 -14.07 12.77
C VAL A 554 17.73 -13.18 11.62
N ASN A 555 17.53 -13.73 10.42
CA ASN A 555 16.96 -12.96 9.30
C ASN A 555 15.54 -12.52 9.62
N GLY A 556 15.12 -11.39 9.07
CA GLY A 556 13.79 -10.86 9.27
C GLY A 556 12.73 -11.77 8.66
N ASN A 557 11.59 -11.91 9.34
CA ASN A 557 10.42 -12.56 8.75
C ASN A 557 9.84 -11.69 7.62
N GLY A 558 9.25 -12.35 6.64
CA GLY A 558 8.48 -11.69 5.60
C GLY A 558 7.21 -11.05 6.17
N GLY A 559 6.83 -9.92 5.59
CA GLY A 559 5.65 -9.15 5.97
C GLY A 559 4.36 -9.84 5.55
N VAL A 560 3.29 -9.59 6.30
CA VAL A 560 1.95 -10.09 5.98
C VAL A 560 1.40 -9.33 4.75
N GLY A 561 0.76 -10.06 3.84
CA GLY A 561 0.02 -9.45 2.73
C GLY A 561 -1.24 -8.75 3.21
N GLY A 562 -1.57 -7.61 2.62
CA GLY A 562 -2.74 -6.82 2.97
C GLY A 562 -4.06 -7.45 2.54
N SER A 563 -5.16 -7.12 3.22
CA SER A 563 -6.48 -7.67 2.86
C SER A 563 -7.05 -7.02 1.60
N GLY A 564 -7.76 -7.79 0.78
CA GLY A 564 -8.55 -7.25 -0.33
C GLY A 564 -9.76 -6.47 0.15
N GLY A 565 -10.18 -5.47 -0.63
CA GLY A 565 -11.35 -4.63 -0.36
C GLY A 565 -12.68 -5.35 -0.61
N ILE A 566 -13.73 -4.98 0.12
CA ILE A 566 -15.07 -5.57 -0.06
C ILE A 566 -15.69 -5.04 -1.34
N GLY A 567 -16.40 -5.88 -2.09
CA GLY A 567 -17.18 -5.47 -3.26
C GLY A 567 -18.39 -4.64 -2.86
N GLY A 568 -18.73 -3.63 -3.67
CA GLY A 568 -19.84 -2.72 -3.42
C GLY A 568 -21.21 -3.40 -3.53
N LEU A 569 -22.21 -2.86 -2.83
CA LEU A 569 -23.58 -3.37 -2.91
C LEU A 569 -24.19 -3.07 -4.29
N GLY A 570 -25.01 -3.99 -4.81
CA GLY A 570 -25.83 -3.72 -5.99
C GLY A 570 -26.98 -2.77 -5.66
N GLY A 571 -27.33 -1.89 -6.60
CA GLY A 571 -28.42 -0.94 -6.44
C GLY A 571 -29.79 -1.62 -6.46
N ALA A 572 -30.76 -1.09 -5.72
CA ALA A 572 -32.13 -1.62 -5.72
C ALA A 572 -32.83 -1.38 -7.07
N GLY A 573 -33.83 -2.20 -7.40
CA GLY A 573 -34.75 -1.95 -8.50
C GLY A 573 -35.65 -0.73 -8.26
N ALA A 574 -36.21 -0.17 -9.33
CA ALA A 574 -37.09 1.00 -9.26
C ALA A 574 -38.46 0.67 -8.64
N ALA A 575 -38.87 1.37 -7.58
CA ALA A 575 -40.23 1.21 -7.04
C ALA A 575 -41.30 1.58 -8.09
N GLY A 576 -42.28 0.70 -8.34
CA GLY A 576 -43.38 0.93 -9.28
C GLY A 576 -44.07 -0.36 -9.75
N ASP A 577 -45.10 -0.22 -10.59
CA ASP A 577 -45.97 -1.32 -11.04
C ASP A 577 -45.28 -2.27 -12.05
N GLY A 578 -44.09 -1.91 -12.55
CA GLY A 578 -43.30 -2.71 -13.49
C GLY A 578 -42.33 -3.70 -12.82
N ALA A 579 -41.97 -4.77 -13.53
CA ALA A 579 -40.96 -5.73 -13.09
C ALA A 579 -39.54 -5.15 -13.25
N VAL A 580 -38.92 -4.69 -12.17
CA VAL A 580 -37.59 -4.06 -12.23
C VAL A 580 -36.59 -4.80 -11.35
N SER A 581 -35.51 -5.27 -11.96
CA SER A 581 -34.51 -6.10 -11.29
C SER A 581 -33.51 -5.26 -10.48
N GLY A 582 -33.04 -5.82 -9.36
CA GLY A 582 -31.92 -5.25 -8.62
C GLY A 582 -30.59 -5.45 -9.34
N GLY A 583 -29.62 -4.58 -9.06
CA GLY A 583 -28.27 -4.62 -9.59
C GLY A 583 -27.42 -5.72 -8.94
N ARG A 584 -26.43 -6.23 -9.66
CA ARG A 584 -25.49 -7.22 -9.13
C ARG A 584 -24.57 -6.58 -8.07
N GLY A 585 -24.23 -7.32 -7.01
CA GLY A 585 -23.17 -6.91 -6.10
C GLY A 585 -21.78 -6.96 -6.76
N GLY A 586 -20.88 -6.10 -6.33
CA GLY A 586 -19.50 -6.02 -6.82
C GLY A 586 -18.65 -7.18 -6.32
N THR A 587 -17.60 -7.53 -7.07
CA THR A 587 -16.68 -8.59 -6.63
C THR A 587 -15.75 -8.08 -5.53
N GLY A 588 -15.42 -8.94 -4.57
CA GLY A 588 -14.39 -8.65 -3.59
C GLY A 588 -13.00 -8.60 -4.22
N GLY A 589 -12.13 -7.75 -3.69
CA GLY A 589 -10.74 -7.62 -4.11
C GLY A 589 -9.88 -8.79 -3.65
N ALA A 590 -8.82 -9.08 -4.41
CA ALA A 590 -7.85 -10.10 -4.03
C ALA A 590 -7.03 -9.66 -2.80
N GLY A 591 -6.68 -10.63 -1.94
CA GLY A 591 -5.70 -10.40 -0.88
C GLY A 591 -4.29 -10.27 -1.44
N GLY A 592 -3.46 -9.44 -0.82
CA GLY A 592 -2.07 -9.23 -1.21
C GLY A 592 -1.20 -10.44 -0.91
N THR A 593 -0.18 -10.69 -1.75
CA THR A 593 0.82 -11.72 -1.46
C THR A 593 1.65 -11.32 -0.25
N ALA A 594 2.06 -12.29 0.55
CA ALA A 594 2.99 -12.01 1.64
C ALA A 594 4.41 -11.75 1.11
N GLY A 595 5.24 -11.16 1.96
CA GLY A 595 6.67 -11.05 1.71
C GLY A 595 7.41 -12.34 2.03
N ASP A 596 8.49 -12.58 1.32
CA ASP A 596 9.42 -13.67 1.61
C ASP A 596 10.24 -13.39 2.88
N GLY A 597 10.69 -14.44 3.55
CA GLY A 597 11.66 -14.31 4.64
C GLY A 597 13.00 -13.76 4.16
N GLY A 598 13.78 -13.16 5.06
CA GLY A 598 15.10 -12.65 4.74
C GLY A 598 16.10 -13.76 4.39
N LEU A 599 16.90 -13.52 3.35
CA LEU A 599 17.99 -14.41 2.92
C LEU A 599 19.19 -14.32 3.88
N ALA A 600 19.89 -15.43 4.07
CA ALA A 600 21.18 -15.42 4.76
C ALA A 600 22.22 -14.61 3.96
N GLY A 601 23.07 -13.85 4.66
CA GLY A 601 24.17 -13.10 4.06
C GLY A 601 25.31 -14.02 3.58
N ASN A 602 26.27 -13.46 2.84
CA ASN A 602 27.26 -14.24 2.08
C ASN A 602 28.52 -14.61 2.87
N ASP A 603 28.65 -14.18 4.14
CA ASP A 603 29.92 -14.29 4.87
C ASP A 603 30.16 -15.69 5.46
N PHE A 604 31.39 -16.19 5.34
CA PHE A 604 31.81 -17.54 5.75
C PHE A 604 32.39 -17.60 7.19
N ARG A 605 32.28 -16.52 7.97
CA ARG A 605 32.99 -16.34 9.24
C ARG A 605 32.03 -16.10 10.40
N GLY A 606 31.41 -17.15 10.93
CA GLY A 606 30.55 -17.09 12.12
C GLY A 606 29.68 -18.34 12.30
N ALA A 607 29.20 -18.57 13.53
CA ALA A 607 28.09 -19.50 13.75
C ALA A 607 26.84 -18.86 13.11
N PRO A 608 26.19 -19.49 12.13
CA PRO A 608 25.24 -18.77 11.28
C PRO A 608 23.94 -18.44 12.00
N GLY A 609 23.19 -17.46 11.51
CA GLY A 609 21.92 -17.04 12.08
C GLY A 609 20.69 -17.78 11.52
N ALA A 610 19.60 -17.82 12.30
CA ALA A 610 18.36 -18.48 11.89
C ALA A 610 17.67 -17.68 10.79
N SER A 611 17.18 -18.31 9.73
CA SER A 611 16.54 -17.60 8.63
C SER A 611 15.08 -17.21 8.92
N GLY A 612 14.56 -16.25 8.15
CA GLY A 612 13.23 -15.71 8.31
C GLY A 612 12.17 -16.61 7.68
N ALA A 613 11.05 -16.77 8.38
CA ALA A 613 9.87 -17.41 7.80
C ALA A 613 9.22 -16.50 6.76
N GLY A 614 8.55 -17.12 5.78
CA GLY A 614 7.69 -16.39 4.86
C GLY A 614 6.47 -15.81 5.56
N GLY A 615 6.01 -14.64 5.11
CA GLY A 615 4.82 -13.99 5.65
C GLY A 615 3.53 -14.73 5.28
N THR A 616 2.44 -14.44 5.98
CA THR A 616 1.11 -14.97 5.63
C THR A 616 0.45 -14.12 4.53
N GLY A 617 -0.15 -14.76 3.54
CA GLY A 617 -0.89 -14.08 2.49
C GLY A 617 -2.13 -13.38 3.02
N GLY A 618 -2.51 -12.26 2.39
CA GLY A 618 -3.65 -11.45 2.80
C GLY A 618 -5.00 -12.14 2.54
N ALA A 619 -5.97 -11.92 3.42
CA ALA A 619 -7.33 -12.38 3.17
C ALA A 619 -7.97 -11.61 2.01
N ALA A 620 -8.79 -12.25 1.20
CA ALA A 620 -9.53 -11.57 0.16
C ALA A 620 -10.76 -10.84 0.70
N GLY A 621 -11.24 -9.86 -0.05
CA GLY A 621 -12.48 -9.16 0.24
C GLY A 621 -13.71 -10.01 -0.08
N ALA A 622 -14.77 -9.82 0.69
CA ALA A 622 -16.07 -10.41 0.38
C ALA A 622 -16.72 -9.77 -0.86
N GLY A 623 -17.54 -10.52 -1.57
CA GLY A 623 -18.40 -9.97 -2.61
C GLY A 623 -19.55 -9.15 -2.01
N GLY A 624 -19.97 -8.11 -2.73
CA GLY A 624 -21.10 -7.28 -2.34
C GLY A 624 -22.43 -8.00 -2.49
N GLN A 625 -23.40 -7.64 -1.65
CA GLN A 625 -24.77 -8.15 -1.78
C GLN A 625 -25.43 -7.58 -3.04
N GLY A 626 -26.25 -8.40 -3.71
CA GLY A 626 -27.08 -7.96 -4.83
C GLY A 626 -28.27 -7.11 -4.37
N GLY A 627 -28.68 -6.18 -5.22
CA GLY A 627 -29.79 -5.27 -4.93
C GLY A 627 -31.14 -5.97 -4.89
N ASN A 628 -32.04 -5.51 -4.02
CA ASN A 628 -33.40 -6.03 -3.97
C ASN A 628 -34.21 -5.54 -5.18
N ALA A 629 -35.12 -6.39 -5.64
CA ALA A 629 -36.09 -6.06 -6.67
C ALA A 629 -37.31 -5.32 -6.12
N THR A 630 -38.12 -4.81 -7.04
CA THR A 630 -39.42 -4.18 -6.81
C THR A 630 -40.41 -4.67 -7.88
N GLY A 631 -41.71 -4.57 -7.60
CA GLY A 631 -42.76 -5.07 -8.51
C GLY A 631 -42.71 -6.58 -8.71
N SER A 632 -42.62 -7.07 -9.94
CA SER A 632 -42.39 -8.50 -10.27
C SER A 632 -40.95 -8.79 -10.74
N GLY A 633 -39.99 -7.94 -10.38
CA GLY A 633 -38.59 -8.03 -10.82
C GLY A 633 -37.77 -9.10 -10.09
N ASN A 634 -36.61 -9.43 -10.66
CA ASN A 634 -35.65 -10.37 -10.08
C ASN A 634 -34.69 -9.67 -9.11
N GLY A 635 -34.32 -10.35 -8.03
CA GLY A 635 -33.26 -9.87 -7.16
C GLY A 635 -31.90 -9.89 -7.89
N GLY A 636 -31.05 -8.91 -7.59
CA GLY A 636 -29.69 -8.87 -8.13
C GLY A 636 -28.84 -10.01 -7.58
N ALA A 637 -27.96 -10.59 -8.40
CA ALA A 637 -27.04 -11.61 -7.91
C ALA A 637 -26.00 -10.99 -6.94
N GLY A 638 -25.57 -11.77 -5.94
CA GLY A 638 -24.44 -11.40 -5.10
C GLY A 638 -23.13 -11.43 -5.88
N GLY A 639 -22.19 -10.57 -5.49
CA GLY A 639 -20.85 -10.53 -6.05
C GLY A 639 -20.01 -11.72 -5.61
N ALA A 640 -19.04 -12.13 -6.43
CA ALA A 640 -18.09 -13.16 -6.03
C ALA A 640 -17.12 -12.64 -4.96
N GLY A 641 -16.69 -13.51 -4.04
CA GLY A 641 -15.59 -13.21 -3.14
C GLY A 641 -14.24 -13.19 -3.87
N GLY A 642 -13.29 -12.42 -3.35
CA GLY A 642 -11.95 -12.32 -3.93
C GLY A 642 -11.08 -13.55 -3.66
N GLN A 643 -9.97 -13.67 -4.40
CA GLN A 643 -8.96 -14.70 -4.15
C GLN A 643 -8.03 -14.31 -2.98
N GLY A 644 -7.73 -15.26 -2.10
CA GLY A 644 -6.76 -15.06 -1.02
C GLY A 644 -5.33 -14.92 -1.54
N GLY A 645 -4.52 -14.11 -0.87
CA GLY A 645 -3.13 -13.85 -1.25
C GLY A 645 -2.22 -15.06 -1.03
N GLN A 646 -1.15 -15.17 -1.81
CA GLN A 646 -0.16 -16.24 -1.64
C GLN A 646 0.68 -16.02 -0.37
N GLY A 647 1.03 -17.09 0.32
CA GLY A 647 2.01 -17.05 1.41
C GLY A 647 3.43 -16.84 0.89
N GLY A 648 4.27 -16.16 1.67
CA GLY A 648 5.66 -15.90 1.31
C GLY A 648 6.51 -17.15 1.46
N ASN A 649 7.62 -17.22 0.73
CA ASN A 649 8.56 -18.32 0.84
C ASN A 649 9.42 -18.17 2.11
N GLY A 650 9.73 -19.31 2.73
CA GLY A 650 10.83 -19.41 3.67
C GLY A 650 12.14 -19.27 2.90
N SER A 651 13.11 -18.58 3.50
CA SER A 651 14.41 -18.32 2.87
C SER A 651 15.51 -19.21 3.44
N LEU A 652 16.49 -19.56 2.60
CA LEU A 652 17.60 -20.45 2.95
C LEU A 652 18.28 -20.01 4.26
N SER A 653 18.44 -20.97 5.18
CA SER A 653 19.22 -20.84 6.40
C SER A 653 20.64 -21.34 6.16
N LYS A 654 21.59 -20.93 7.01
CA LYS A 654 22.91 -21.56 7.15
C LYS A 654 22.99 -22.47 8.39
N GLN A 655 21.86 -22.72 9.07
CA GLN A 655 21.76 -23.48 10.32
C GLN A 655 21.11 -24.85 10.11
N ASP A 656 21.15 -25.70 11.14
CA ASP A 656 20.39 -26.95 11.26
C ASP A 656 18.86 -26.74 11.48
N SER A 657 18.29 -25.67 10.92
CA SER A 657 16.84 -25.49 10.86
C SER A 657 16.45 -24.66 9.65
N SER A 658 15.56 -25.19 8.82
CA SER A 658 15.02 -24.51 7.64
C SER A 658 13.62 -23.96 7.95
N PRO A 659 13.38 -22.65 7.79
CA PRO A 659 12.12 -22.03 8.19
C PRO A 659 10.99 -22.39 7.23
N PRO A 660 9.76 -22.37 7.75
CA PRO A 660 8.60 -22.69 6.95
C PRO A 660 8.26 -21.59 5.93
N GLY A 661 7.57 -21.99 4.88
CA GLY A 661 6.80 -21.07 4.05
C GLY A 661 5.59 -20.54 4.81
N GLY A 662 5.17 -19.33 4.50
CA GLY A 662 4.00 -18.71 5.09
C GLY A 662 2.69 -19.30 4.55
N SER A 663 1.62 -19.21 5.32
CA SER A 663 0.30 -19.70 4.90
C SER A 663 -0.32 -18.82 3.83
N GLY A 664 -1.10 -19.42 2.92
CA GLY A 664 -1.96 -18.68 2.00
C GLY A 664 -3.12 -17.99 2.72
N GLY A 665 -3.56 -16.87 2.17
CA GLY A 665 -4.68 -16.08 2.67
C GLY A 665 -6.03 -16.74 2.37
N ARG A 666 -7.04 -16.43 3.19
CA ARG A 666 -8.40 -16.96 2.99
C ARG A 666 -9.08 -16.32 1.79
N GLY A 667 -9.84 -17.10 1.03
CA GLY A 667 -10.73 -16.60 -0.01
C GLY A 667 -11.91 -15.83 0.59
N GLY A 668 -12.41 -14.84 -0.15
CA GLY A 668 -13.52 -14.00 0.29
C GLY A 668 -14.86 -14.73 0.24
N ALA A 669 -15.79 -14.39 1.13
CA ALA A 669 -17.15 -14.92 1.02
C ALA A 669 -17.87 -14.36 -0.21
N GLY A 670 -18.74 -15.16 -0.82
CA GLY A 670 -19.66 -14.68 -1.83
C GLY A 670 -20.75 -13.79 -1.23
N GLY A 671 -21.14 -12.75 -1.95
CA GLY A 671 -22.20 -11.84 -1.53
C GLY A 671 -23.58 -12.50 -1.56
N GLN A 672 -24.49 -12.05 -0.71
CA GLN A 672 -25.87 -12.52 -0.72
C GLN A 672 -26.62 -12.05 -1.98
N GLY A 673 -27.52 -12.87 -2.52
CA GLY A 673 -28.44 -12.45 -3.57
C GLY A 673 -29.55 -11.53 -3.05
N GLY A 674 -29.95 -10.54 -3.83
CA GLY A 674 -31.04 -9.64 -3.49
C GLY A 674 -32.39 -10.34 -3.47
N SER A 675 -33.32 -9.86 -2.65
CA SER A 675 -34.68 -10.40 -2.61
C SER A 675 -35.48 -10.00 -3.84
N ALA A 676 -36.39 -10.88 -4.27
CA ALA A 676 -37.38 -10.59 -5.29
C ALA A 676 -38.72 -10.17 -4.69
N THR A 677 -39.60 -9.66 -5.55
CA THR A 677 -41.00 -9.32 -5.23
C THR A 677 -41.93 -9.91 -6.30
N GLY A 678 -43.22 -10.05 -5.99
CA GLY A 678 -44.20 -10.61 -6.93
C GLY A 678 -43.86 -12.04 -7.38
N THR A 679 -43.88 -12.28 -8.69
CA THR A 679 -43.51 -13.57 -9.30
C THR A 679 -42.01 -13.69 -9.63
N GLY A 680 -41.20 -12.72 -9.18
CA GLY A 680 -39.77 -12.65 -9.48
C GLY A 680 -38.94 -13.77 -8.83
N THR A 681 -37.73 -13.91 -9.34
CA THR A 681 -36.72 -14.85 -8.83
C THR A 681 -35.74 -14.12 -7.92
N GLY A 682 -35.53 -14.61 -6.70
CA GLY A 682 -34.51 -14.10 -5.80
C GLY A 682 -33.13 -14.21 -6.46
N GLY A 683 -32.25 -13.24 -6.20
CA GLY A 683 -30.92 -13.22 -6.78
C GLY A 683 -30.10 -14.43 -6.36
N ALA A 684 -29.25 -14.94 -7.23
CA ALA A 684 -28.31 -15.99 -6.84
C ALA A 684 -27.28 -15.44 -5.84
N GLY A 685 -26.88 -16.25 -4.86
CA GLY A 685 -25.72 -15.96 -4.03
C GLY A 685 -24.44 -15.97 -4.87
N GLY A 686 -23.49 -15.10 -4.52
CA GLY A 686 -22.19 -15.04 -5.17
C GLY A 686 -21.31 -16.24 -4.85
N ALA A 687 -20.39 -16.60 -5.74
CA ALA A 687 -19.41 -17.65 -5.46
C ALA A 687 -18.44 -17.20 -4.36
N GLY A 688 -18.05 -18.12 -3.48
CA GLY A 688 -16.92 -17.92 -2.58
C GLY A 688 -15.61 -17.89 -3.36
N GLY A 689 -14.68 -17.05 -2.92
CA GLY A 689 -13.36 -16.91 -3.53
C GLY A 689 -12.42 -18.05 -3.18
N THR A 690 -11.42 -18.28 -4.02
CA THR A 690 -10.42 -19.32 -3.79
C THR A 690 -9.44 -18.93 -2.69
N GLY A 691 -9.00 -19.89 -1.89
CA GLY A 691 -7.91 -19.69 -0.94
C GLY A 691 -6.56 -19.49 -1.65
N GLY A 692 -5.69 -18.70 -1.05
CA GLY A 692 -4.34 -18.47 -1.55
C GLY A 692 -3.45 -19.70 -1.38
N THR A 693 -2.42 -19.84 -2.22
CA THR A 693 -1.45 -20.92 -2.08
C THR A 693 -0.52 -20.67 -0.90
N GLY A 694 -0.10 -21.74 -0.21
CA GLY A 694 0.97 -21.66 0.78
C GLY A 694 2.33 -21.42 0.12
N GLY A 695 3.21 -20.71 0.81
CA GLY A 695 4.58 -20.45 0.35
C GLY A 695 5.48 -21.68 0.46
N ARG A 696 6.56 -21.72 -0.31
CA ARG A 696 7.54 -22.81 -0.25
C ARG A 696 8.34 -22.75 1.06
N GLY A 697 8.65 -23.90 1.64
CA GLY A 697 9.61 -24.00 2.74
C GLY A 697 11.06 -23.76 2.28
N ALA A 698 11.90 -23.24 3.15
CA ALA A 698 13.28 -22.95 2.80
C ALA A 698 14.06 -24.24 2.46
N PRO A 699 14.96 -24.23 1.45
CA PRO A 699 15.90 -25.32 1.28
C PRO A 699 16.82 -25.47 2.51
N ALA A 700 17.39 -26.66 2.70
CA ALA A 700 18.44 -26.93 3.68
C ALA A 700 19.78 -26.37 3.21
N TYR A 701 20.62 -25.98 4.17
CA TYR A 701 21.97 -25.52 3.87
C TYR A 701 22.87 -26.68 3.44
N VAL A 702 23.75 -26.45 2.45
CA VAL A 702 24.79 -27.42 2.05
C VAL A 702 25.55 -27.90 3.28
N ASN A 703 25.82 -29.20 3.38
CA ASN A 703 26.54 -29.79 4.51
C ASN A 703 25.79 -29.67 5.87
N SER A 704 24.47 -29.48 5.86
CA SER A 704 23.62 -29.59 7.05
C SER A 704 22.98 -30.98 7.13
N THR A 705 22.63 -31.40 8.34
CA THR A 705 21.82 -32.62 8.58
C THR A 705 20.34 -32.31 8.75
N ALA A 706 19.98 -31.04 8.87
CA ALA A 706 18.60 -30.63 9.08
C ALA A 706 17.78 -30.69 7.80
N PRO A 707 16.52 -31.13 7.90
CA PRO A 707 15.67 -31.21 6.74
C PRO A 707 15.30 -29.83 6.22
N GLY A 708 14.93 -29.78 4.93
CA GLY A 708 14.30 -28.61 4.35
C GLY A 708 13.07 -28.14 5.13
N GLY A 709 12.71 -26.87 4.98
CA GLY A 709 11.62 -26.24 5.69
C GLY A 709 10.27 -26.76 5.20
N THR A 710 9.27 -26.74 6.08
CA THR A 710 7.93 -27.17 5.68
C THR A 710 7.28 -26.14 4.77
N GLY A 711 6.55 -26.60 3.75
CA GLY A 711 5.70 -25.73 2.96
C GLY A 711 4.57 -25.13 3.81
N GLY A 712 4.17 -23.90 3.48
CA GLY A 712 3.06 -23.23 4.14
C GLY A 712 1.72 -23.88 3.81
N THR A 713 0.74 -23.75 4.69
CA THR A 713 -0.61 -24.27 4.43
C THR A 713 -1.33 -23.44 3.37
N GLY A 714 -2.10 -24.08 2.50
CA GLY A 714 -3.04 -23.39 1.61
C GLY A 714 -4.13 -22.69 2.40
N GLY A 715 -4.57 -21.52 1.92
CA GLY A 715 -5.66 -20.76 2.52
C GLY A 715 -7.01 -21.43 2.33
N THR A 716 -7.95 -21.20 3.24
CA THR A 716 -9.31 -21.75 3.09
C THR A 716 -10.07 -21.04 1.97
N GLY A 717 -10.88 -21.77 1.22
CA GLY A 717 -11.85 -21.20 0.29
C GLY A 717 -12.96 -20.44 1.01
N GLY A 718 -13.51 -19.43 0.37
CA GLY A 718 -14.60 -18.62 0.89
C GLY A 718 -15.94 -19.34 0.82
N VAL A 719 -16.85 -19.05 1.75
CA VAL A 719 -18.21 -19.61 1.72
C VAL A 719 -19.01 -18.98 0.57
N GLY A 720 -19.83 -19.78 -0.10
CA GLY A 720 -20.77 -19.28 -1.11
C GLY A 720 -21.86 -18.42 -0.50
N GLY A 721 -22.30 -17.39 -1.22
CA GLY A 721 -23.33 -16.47 -0.76
C GLY A 721 -24.70 -17.11 -0.64
N ILE A 722 -25.54 -16.58 0.24
CA ILE A 722 -26.93 -17.03 0.39
C ILE A 722 -27.76 -16.53 -0.79
N GLY A 723 -28.67 -17.34 -1.33
CA GLY A 723 -29.63 -16.92 -2.34
C GLY A 723 -30.66 -15.92 -1.80
N GLY A 724 -31.21 -15.08 -2.67
CA GLY A 724 -32.22 -14.08 -2.33
C GLY A 724 -33.59 -14.72 -2.03
N ALA A 725 -34.35 -14.13 -1.11
CA ALA A 725 -35.70 -14.60 -0.81
C ALA A 725 -36.69 -14.17 -1.90
N ALA A 726 -37.74 -14.96 -2.13
CA ALA A 726 -38.88 -14.59 -2.95
C ALA A 726 -40.22 -14.82 -2.21
N PRO A 727 -41.24 -13.98 -2.45
CA PRO A 727 -42.57 -14.16 -1.85
C PRO A 727 -43.34 -15.31 -2.53
N LEU A 728 -44.54 -15.59 -2.04
CA LEU A 728 -45.42 -16.61 -2.59
C LEU A 728 -45.69 -16.35 -4.09
N GLY A 729 -45.45 -17.36 -4.92
CA GLY A 729 -45.56 -17.26 -6.38
C GLY A 729 -44.25 -16.92 -7.12
N GLY A 730 -43.21 -16.47 -6.42
CA GLY A 730 -41.85 -16.32 -6.96
C GLY A 730 -40.97 -17.57 -6.75
N THR A 731 -39.70 -17.50 -7.11
CA THR A 731 -38.71 -18.56 -6.83
C THR A 731 -37.56 -18.03 -5.97
N ASN A 732 -37.23 -18.71 -4.88
CA ASN A 732 -36.06 -18.37 -4.08
C ASN A 732 -34.78 -18.51 -4.93
N GLY A 733 -33.84 -17.60 -4.69
CA GLY A 733 -32.54 -17.61 -5.35
C GLY A 733 -31.70 -18.81 -4.92
N ASN A 734 -30.86 -19.27 -5.84
CA ASN A 734 -29.92 -20.34 -5.55
C ASN A 734 -28.79 -19.84 -4.66
N GLY A 735 -28.28 -20.70 -3.79
CA GLY A 735 -27.04 -20.45 -3.06
C GLY A 735 -25.83 -20.43 -3.99
N GLY A 736 -24.83 -19.63 -3.66
CA GLY A 736 -23.58 -19.53 -4.40
C GLY A 736 -22.69 -20.74 -4.12
N THR A 737 -21.81 -21.08 -5.06
CA THR A 737 -20.84 -22.16 -4.86
C THR A 737 -19.78 -21.77 -3.83
N GLY A 738 -19.35 -22.72 -3.01
CA GLY A 738 -18.20 -22.54 -2.13
C GLY A 738 -16.91 -22.40 -2.93
N GLY A 739 -15.98 -21.60 -2.41
CA GLY A 739 -14.66 -21.40 -3.02
C GLY A 739 -13.74 -22.59 -2.79
N ASN A 740 -12.83 -22.83 -3.72
CA ASN A 740 -11.84 -23.89 -3.56
C ASN A 740 -10.79 -23.52 -2.49
N GLY A 741 -10.31 -24.51 -1.76
CA GLY A 741 -9.15 -24.35 -0.89
C GLY A 741 -7.87 -24.13 -1.70
N GLY A 742 -6.95 -23.35 -1.15
CA GLY A 742 -5.65 -23.09 -1.76
C GLY A 742 -4.73 -24.30 -1.71
N LEU A 743 -3.78 -24.39 -2.64
CA LEU A 743 -2.76 -25.44 -2.61
C LEU A 743 -1.81 -25.25 -1.41
N GLY A 744 -1.40 -26.35 -0.81
CA GLY A 744 -0.29 -26.36 0.14
C GLY A 744 1.04 -26.03 -0.56
N GLY A 745 1.92 -25.35 0.15
CA GLY A 745 3.24 -25.00 -0.34
C GLY A 745 4.16 -26.21 -0.45
N GLN A 746 5.11 -26.17 -1.36
CA GLN A 746 6.13 -27.21 -1.49
C GLN A 746 7.10 -27.18 -0.29
N GLY A 747 7.50 -28.35 0.20
CA GLY A 747 8.58 -28.47 1.18
C GLY A 747 9.96 -28.14 0.59
N GLY A 748 10.85 -27.56 1.38
CA GLY A 748 12.19 -27.21 0.95
C GLY A 748 13.04 -28.44 0.61
N THR A 749 13.96 -28.33 -0.33
CA THR A 749 14.89 -29.42 -0.64
C THR A 749 15.87 -29.64 0.51
N GLY A 750 16.26 -30.90 0.75
CA GLY A 750 17.42 -31.25 1.55
C GLY A 750 18.71 -30.84 0.87
N SER A 751 19.82 -31.14 1.53
CA SER A 751 21.16 -30.72 1.16
C SER A 751 22.15 -31.87 1.19
N ASP A 752 23.19 -31.76 0.37
CA ASP A 752 24.23 -32.77 0.28
C ASP A 752 25.06 -32.84 1.56
N GLY A 753 25.41 -34.06 1.98
CA GLY A 753 26.13 -34.31 3.23
C GLY A 753 27.63 -33.93 3.19
N PRO A 754 28.27 -33.71 4.35
CA PRO A 754 29.73 -33.50 4.43
C PRO A 754 30.50 -34.75 4.00
N GLY A 755 31.31 -34.69 2.95
CA GLY A 755 32.29 -35.75 2.65
C GLY A 755 31.63 -37.14 2.54
N THR A 756 31.86 -38.04 3.50
CA THR A 756 31.25 -39.38 3.56
C THR A 756 29.90 -39.45 4.30
N GLY A 757 29.39 -38.31 4.77
CA GLY A 757 28.16 -38.18 5.57
C GLY A 757 26.87 -38.37 4.76
N ALA A 758 25.76 -38.50 5.50
CA ALA A 758 24.43 -38.61 4.91
C ALA A 758 23.91 -37.24 4.45
N GLY A 759 23.20 -37.20 3.32
CA GLY A 759 22.44 -36.00 2.93
C GLY A 759 21.27 -35.74 3.89
N SER A 760 20.84 -34.48 4.00
CA SER A 760 19.69 -34.12 4.85
C SER A 760 18.35 -34.41 4.20
N GLY A 761 17.30 -34.53 5.02
CA GLY A 761 15.95 -34.79 4.54
C GLY A 761 15.34 -33.64 3.74
N GLY A 762 14.40 -33.94 2.86
CA GLY A 762 13.51 -32.92 2.31
C GLY A 762 12.48 -32.45 3.34
N GLY A 763 12.05 -31.20 3.22
CA GLY A 763 10.97 -30.64 4.03
C GLY A 763 9.60 -31.18 3.64
N ASN A 764 8.67 -31.22 4.59
CA ASN A 764 7.32 -31.68 4.31
C ASN A 764 6.55 -30.65 3.48
N GLY A 765 5.71 -31.13 2.57
CA GLY A 765 4.74 -30.29 1.88
C GLY A 765 3.69 -29.73 2.84
N GLY A 766 3.25 -28.52 2.60
CA GLY A 766 2.19 -27.87 3.37
C GLY A 766 0.83 -28.52 3.13
N ALA A 767 -0.06 -28.46 4.12
CA ALA A 767 -1.42 -28.93 3.94
C ALA A 767 -2.18 -28.07 2.92
N GLY A 768 -3.04 -28.68 2.12
CA GLY A 768 -4.00 -27.98 1.28
C GLY A 768 -5.08 -27.30 2.13
N GLY A 769 -5.58 -26.17 1.66
CA GLY A 769 -6.61 -25.41 2.33
C GLY A 769 -7.96 -26.11 2.29
N LEU A 770 -8.77 -25.92 3.33
CA LEU A 770 -10.16 -26.38 3.34
C LEU A 770 -10.95 -25.63 2.26
N ALA A 771 -11.89 -26.30 1.60
CA ALA A 771 -12.82 -25.60 0.75
C ALA A 771 -13.89 -24.85 1.54
N GLY A 772 -14.47 -23.84 0.91
CA GLY A 772 -15.63 -23.16 1.41
C GLY A 772 -16.89 -23.99 1.21
N ASN A 773 -17.83 -23.87 2.14
CA ASN A 773 -19.16 -24.45 2.00
C ASN A 773 -19.95 -23.72 0.91
N GLY A 774 -20.83 -24.44 0.23
CA GLY A 774 -21.83 -23.84 -0.64
C GLY A 774 -22.83 -23.01 0.18
N GLY A 775 -23.30 -21.92 -0.43
CA GLY A 775 -24.31 -21.05 0.17
C GLY A 775 -25.67 -21.73 0.22
N THR A 776 -26.49 -21.36 1.20
CA THR A 776 -27.88 -21.84 1.25
C THR A 776 -28.73 -21.13 0.20
N ALA A 777 -29.78 -21.80 -0.27
CA ALA A 777 -30.82 -21.12 -1.05
C ALA A 777 -31.55 -20.05 -0.21
N GLY A 778 -32.27 -19.15 -0.87
CA GLY A 778 -33.08 -18.13 -0.20
C GLY A 778 -34.26 -18.70 0.59
N SER A 779 -34.65 -18.05 1.68
CA SER A 779 -35.62 -18.57 2.66
C SER A 779 -37.05 -18.01 2.54
N GLY A 780 -37.48 -17.60 1.35
CA GLY A 780 -38.80 -16.99 1.14
C GLY A 780 -39.94 -18.00 0.92
N LEU A 781 -41.18 -17.51 0.89
CA LEU A 781 -42.41 -18.29 0.63
C LEU A 781 -42.54 -18.76 -0.84
N GLY A 782 -41.61 -18.37 -1.70
CA GLY A 782 -41.57 -18.81 -3.09
C GLY A 782 -41.24 -20.30 -3.26
N LYS A 783 -41.24 -20.75 -4.52
CA LYS A 783 -40.71 -22.07 -4.89
C LYS A 783 -39.25 -22.19 -4.43
N ALA A 784 -38.89 -23.36 -3.91
CA ALA A 784 -37.55 -23.62 -3.41
C ALA A 784 -36.47 -23.40 -4.48
N GLY A 785 -35.40 -22.69 -4.09
CA GLY A 785 -34.14 -22.62 -4.83
C GLY A 785 -33.20 -23.75 -4.42
N THR A 786 -32.12 -23.92 -5.17
CA THR A 786 -31.10 -24.95 -4.89
C THR A 786 -30.01 -24.41 -3.98
N GLY A 787 -29.52 -25.25 -3.06
CA GLY A 787 -28.29 -24.94 -2.34
C GLY A 787 -27.10 -24.90 -3.30
N GLY A 788 -26.08 -24.11 -2.99
CA GLY A 788 -24.86 -24.04 -3.77
C GLY A 788 -23.97 -25.26 -3.55
N ASP A 789 -23.22 -25.68 -4.57
CA ASP A 789 -22.23 -26.75 -4.42
C ASP A 789 -21.09 -26.29 -3.49
N GLY A 790 -20.54 -27.21 -2.69
CA GLY A 790 -19.34 -26.98 -1.90
C GLY A 790 -18.09 -26.86 -2.78
N GLY A 791 -17.12 -26.08 -2.33
CA GLY A 791 -15.84 -25.94 -3.04
C GLY A 791 -14.99 -27.21 -2.97
N GLN A 792 -13.99 -27.32 -3.83
CA GLN A 792 -13.00 -28.40 -3.76
C GLN A 792 -11.92 -28.08 -2.73
N GLY A 793 -11.55 -29.07 -1.91
CA GLY A 793 -10.41 -28.94 -1.01
C GLY A 793 -9.12 -28.71 -1.79
N GLY A 794 -8.21 -27.93 -1.24
CA GLY A 794 -6.92 -27.65 -1.86
C GLY A 794 -6.03 -28.89 -1.87
N GLY A 795 -5.24 -29.09 -2.92
CA GLY A 795 -4.23 -30.13 -2.95
C GLY A 795 -3.15 -29.89 -1.88
N GLY A 796 -2.66 -30.96 -1.26
CA GLY A 796 -1.48 -30.89 -0.40
C GLY A 796 -0.23 -30.54 -1.21
N GLY A 797 0.70 -29.80 -0.62
CA GLY A 797 1.97 -29.45 -1.25
C GLY A 797 2.87 -30.66 -1.41
N THR A 798 3.77 -30.65 -2.40
CA THR A 798 4.74 -31.73 -2.58
C THR A 798 5.81 -31.69 -1.48
N GLY A 799 6.26 -32.86 -1.06
CA GLY A 799 7.44 -32.98 -0.20
C GLY A 799 8.71 -32.54 -0.95
N GLY A 800 9.66 -31.95 -0.24
CA GLY A 800 10.96 -31.59 -0.78
C GLY A 800 11.81 -32.80 -1.11
N GLN A 801 12.68 -32.70 -2.11
CA GLN A 801 13.64 -33.76 -2.42
C GLN A 801 14.67 -33.88 -1.28
N GLY A 802 15.10 -35.11 -0.95
CA GLY A 802 16.21 -35.35 -0.02
C GLY A 802 17.57 -35.02 -0.65
N GLY A 803 18.56 -34.71 0.18
CA GLY A 803 19.93 -34.44 -0.25
C GLY A 803 20.75 -35.70 -0.54
N THR A 804 21.88 -35.54 -1.24
CA THR A 804 22.75 -36.65 -1.66
C THR A 804 23.93 -36.85 -0.68
N GLY A 805 24.51 -38.05 -0.63
CA GLY A 805 25.63 -38.35 0.28
C GLY A 805 26.37 -39.65 -0.08
N TYR A 806 27.64 -39.76 0.31
CA TYR A 806 28.54 -40.87 -0.08
C TYR A 806 28.24 -42.20 0.65
N GLY A 807 27.47 -42.17 1.75
CA GLY A 807 27.19 -43.35 2.58
C GLY A 807 25.72 -43.61 2.94
N LYS A 808 24.86 -42.59 2.99
CA LYS A 808 23.40 -42.71 3.18
C LYS A 808 22.70 -41.52 2.51
N GLN A 809 21.57 -41.76 1.84
CA GLN A 809 20.78 -40.71 1.18
C GLN A 809 19.86 -40.00 2.19
N GLY A 810 19.64 -38.70 1.98
CA GLY A 810 18.58 -37.99 2.68
C GLY A 810 17.21 -38.48 2.23
N THR A 811 16.30 -38.71 3.19
CA THR A 811 14.91 -39.08 2.88
C THR A 811 14.18 -37.92 2.24
N GLY A 812 13.35 -38.17 1.23
CA GLY A 812 12.44 -37.14 0.73
C GLY A 812 11.45 -36.70 1.82
N GLY A 813 11.00 -35.45 1.76
CA GLY A 813 9.96 -34.96 2.67
C GLY A 813 8.61 -35.63 2.40
N THR A 814 7.73 -35.70 3.40
CA THR A 814 6.37 -36.19 3.15
C THR A 814 5.58 -35.14 2.37
N GLY A 815 4.72 -35.58 1.45
CA GLY A 815 3.73 -34.70 0.85
C GLY A 815 2.75 -34.18 1.90
N GLY A 816 2.19 -33.00 1.65
CA GLY A 816 1.17 -32.41 2.51
C GLY A 816 -0.17 -33.14 2.41
N VAL A 817 -0.96 -33.06 3.46
CA VAL A 817 -2.34 -33.58 3.45
C VAL A 817 -3.20 -32.66 2.57
N GLY A 818 -4.06 -33.23 1.73
CA GLY A 818 -5.05 -32.46 0.98
C GLY A 818 -6.11 -31.87 1.90
N GLY A 819 -6.64 -30.70 1.56
CA GLY A 819 -7.72 -30.07 2.29
C GLY A 819 -9.03 -30.83 2.15
N ALA A 820 -9.90 -30.74 3.16
CA ALA A 820 -11.26 -31.25 3.04
C ALA A 820 -12.07 -30.44 2.03
N GLY A 821 -12.97 -31.12 1.32
CA GLY A 821 -13.96 -30.48 0.46
C GLY A 821 -14.94 -29.64 1.28
N GLY A 822 -15.64 -28.74 0.62
CA GLY A 822 -16.71 -27.95 1.25
C GLY A 822 -17.99 -28.76 1.36
N GLY A 823 -18.78 -28.53 2.40
CA GLY A 823 -20.15 -29.03 2.45
C GLY A 823 -21.01 -28.34 1.39
N GLY A 824 -21.98 -29.06 0.84
CA GLY A 824 -23.01 -28.45 0.00
C GLY A 824 -23.92 -27.53 0.81
N GLY A 825 -24.46 -26.51 0.18
CA GLY A 825 -25.44 -25.62 0.78
C GLY A 825 -26.80 -26.29 0.95
N GLN A 826 -27.56 -25.85 1.95
CA GLN A 826 -28.93 -26.33 2.16
C GLN A 826 -29.88 -25.75 1.10
N GLY A 827 -30.78 -26.59 0.58
CA GLY A 827 -31.89 -26.13 -0.26
C GLY A 827 -32.94 -25.36 0.54
N ALA A 828 -33.80 -24.61 -0.13
CA ALA A 828 -34.87 -23.87 0.53
C ALA A 828 -36.07 -24.78 0.85
N ALA A 829 -36.76 -24.52 1.96
CA ALA A 829 -38.08 -25.10 2.20
C ALA A 829 -39.12 -24.37 1.33
N GLY A 830 -39.83 -25.08 0.47
CA GLY A 830 -40.91 -24.51 -0.36
C GLY A 830 -42.27 -24.56 0.34
N VAL A 831 -43.24 -23.76 -0.13
CA VAL A 831 -44.63 -23.82 0.33
C VAL A 831 -45.39 -24.94 -0.41
N GLY A 832 -45.98 -25.89 0.32
CA GLY A 832 -46.78 -27.01 -0.19
C GLY A 832 -46.54 -28.34 0.55
N THR A 833 -47.26 -29.42 0.21
CA THR A 833 -47.13 -30.77 0.85
C THR A 833 -45.79 -31.47 0.61
N ASN A 834 -44.80 -30.80 0.02
CA ASN A 834 -43.46 -31.30 -0.30
C ASN A 834 -42.38 -30.43 0.38
N ALA A 835 -42.53 -30.21 1.69
CA ALA A 835 -41.88 -29.16 2.48
C ALA A 835 -40.53 -29.54 3.13
N ASN A 836 -39.81 -30.55 2.64
CA ASN A 836 -38.49 -30.86 3.20
C ASN A 836 -37.38 -30.21 2.36
N ALA A 837 -36.74 -29.19 2.93
CA ALA A 837 -35.46 -28.69 2.42
C ALA A 837 -34.45 -29.85 2.35
N GLY A 838 -33.89 -30.09 1.16
CA GLY A 838 -32.81 -31.07 1.03
C GLY A 838 -31.57 -30.59 1.79
N ASN A 839 -31.07 -31.41 2.71
CA ASN A 839 -29.78 -31.16 3.35
C ASN A 839 -28.68 -31.13 2.27
N GLY A 840 -27.75 -30.20 2.41
CA GLY A 840 -26.57 -30.16 1.55
C GLY A 840 -25.72 -31.42 1.69
N GLY A 841 -25.01 -31.80 0.62
CA GLY A 841 -24.10 -32.96 0.65
C GLY A 841 -22.96 -32.79 1.64
N ALA A 842 -22.51 -33.90 2.23
CA ALA A 842 -21.39 -33.89 3.16
C ALA A 842 -20.08 -33.53 2.43
N ALA A 843 -19.21 -32.81 3.12
CA ALA A 843 -17.86 -32.50 2.67
C ALA A 843 -17.05 -33.78 2.40
N GLY A 844 -16.31 -33.82 1.29
CA GLY A 844 -15.32 -34.87 1.04
C GLY A 844 -14.13 -34.77 2.00
N ALA A 845 -13.64 -35.91 2.49
CA ALA A 845 -12.44 -35.93 3.32
C ALA A 845 -11.21 -35.59 2.48
N GLY A 846 -10.26 -34.86 3.05
CA GLY A 846 -8.99 -34.55 2.39
C GLY A 846 -8.12 -35.80 2.18
N GLY A 847 -7.38 -35.85 1.09
CA GLY A 847 -6.44 -36.95 0.81
C GLY A 847 -5.26 -36.96 1.76
N THR A 848 -4.76 -38.14 2.13
CA THR A 848 -3.57 -38.25 2.98
C THR A 848 -2.31 -37.96 2.16
N GLY A 849 -1.35 -37.24 2.76
CA GLY A 849 -0.09 -36.91 2.10
C GLY A 849 0.74 -38.15 1.79
N GLY A 850 1.43 -38.13 0.64
CA GLY A 850 2.34 -39.21 0.24
C GLY A 850 3.54 -39.33 1.18
N ARG A 851 3.99 -40.55 1.49
CA ARG A 851 5.22 -40.77 2.26
C ARG A 851 6.44 -40.45 1.39
N GLY A 852 7.44 -39.79 1.96
CA GLY A 852 8.71 -39.53 1.28
C GLY A 852 9.44 -40.82 0.91
N GLY A 853 10.30 -40.76 -0.11
CA GLY A 853 11.12 -41.92 -0.52
C GLY A 853 12.08 -42.36 0.59
N GLU A 854 12.07 -43.65 0.92
CA GLU A 854 12.99 -44.28 1.87
C GLU A 854 14.16 -44.99 1.15
N TYR A 855 15.35 -44.93 1.73
CA TYR A 855 16.49 -45.75 1.32
C TYR A 855 16.31 -47.18 1.85
N ARG A 856 16.19 -48.18 0.96
CA ARG A 856 16.25 -49.59 1.35
C ARG A 856 17.67 -50.10 1.11
N ASP A 857 18.28 -50.61 2.18
CA ASP A 857 19.60 -51.21 2.19
C ASP A 857 19.60 -52.50 1.35
N TYR A 858 19.85 -52.36 0.05
CA TYR A 858 20.19 -53.46 -0.85
C TYR A 858 21.59 -53.17 -1.37
N GLY A 859 22.51 -54.10 -1.13
CA GLY A 859 23.87 -54.03 -1.66
C GLY A 859 23.87 -53.66 -3.15
N GLU A 860 24.77 -52.73 -3.49
CA GLU A 860 25.07 -52.27 -4.84
C GLU A 860 23.92 -51.54 -5.58
N GLY A 861 23.88 -50.21 -5.41
CA GLY A 861 23.76 -49.30 -6.54
C GLY A 861 22.37 -48.96 -7.10
N LYS A 862 21.26 -49.17 -6.38
CA LYS A 862 19.94 -48.67 -6.84
C LYS A 862 19.53 -47.35 -6.19
N ALA A 863 19.03 -46.43 -7.02
CA ALA A 863 18.41 -45.16 -6.60
C ALA A 863 17.25 -45.42 -5.63
N GLY A 864 17.06 -44.54 -4.64
CA GLY A 864 15.96 -44.65 -3.68
C GLY A 864 14.60 -44.72 -4.37
N THR A 865 13.69 -45.56 -3.87
CA THR A 865 12.33 -45.64 -4.41
C THR A 865 11.63 -44.29 -4.23
N GLY A 866 11.08 -43.73 -5.32
CA GLY A 866 10.27 -42.51 -5.26
C GLY A 866 9.17 -42.64 -4.20
N GLY A 867 8.85 -41.53 -3.51
CA GLY A 867 7.79 -41.51 -2.51
C GLY A 867 6.46 -42.00 -3.09
N HIS A 868 5.71 -42.78 -2.31
CA HIS A 868 4.38 -43.24 -2.73
C HIS A 868 3.44 -42.03 -2.87
N GLY A 869 2.68 -41.97 -3.98
CA GLY A 869 1.64 -40.96 -4.16
C GLY A 869 0.66 -40.95 -2.98
N GLY A 870 0.23 -39.76 -2.55
CA GLY A 870 -0.79 -39.62 -1.51
C GLY A 870 -2.09 -40.31 -1.90
N ILE A 871 -2.78 -40.91 -0.94
CA ILE A 871 -4.08 -41.55 -1.18
C ILE A 871 -5.10 -40.42 -1.37
N GLY A 872 -5.74 -40.36 -2.54
CA GLY A 872 -6.77 -39.37 -2.83
C GLY A 872 -7.88 -39.35 -1.78
N GLY A 873 -8.36 -38.16 -1.43
CA GLY A 873 -9.46 -38.01 -0.48
C GLY A 873 -10.73 -38.68 -0.97
N VAL A 874 -11.49 -39.31 -0.07
CA VAL A 874 -12.79 -39.89 -0.42
C VAL A 874 -13.72 -38.74 -0.79
N GLY A 875 -14.23 -38.72 -2.03
CA GLY A 875 -15.16 -37.70 -2.50
C GLY A 875 -16.39 -37.58 -1.58
N GLY A 876 -16.86 -36.36 -1.34
CA GLY A 876 -18.03 -36.12 -0.50
C GLY A 876 -19.25 -36.85 -1.06
N THR A 877 -19.93 -37.63 -0.23
CA THR A 877 -21.19 -38.25 -0.64
C THR A 877 -22.23 -37.16 -0.84
N GLY A 878 -22.70 -36.99 -2.08
CA GLY A 878 -23.77 -36.04 -2.41
C GLY A 878 -24.99 -36.25 -1.51
N GLY A 879 -25.65 -35.15 -1.10
CA GLY A 879 -26.82 -35.21 -0.24
C GLY A 879 -27.94 -36.02 -0.89
N THR A 880 -28.66 -36.81 -0.08
CA THR A 880 -29.84 -37.55 -0.56
C THR A 880 -30.94 -36.55 -0.97
N PRO A 881 -31.45 -36.59 -2.21
CA PRO A 881 -32.57 -35.73 -2.62
C PRO A 881 -33.83 -36.16 -1.86
N THR A 882 -34.39 -35.29 -1.01
CA THR A 882 -35.60 -35.60 -0.23
C THR A 882 -36.84 -34.79 -0.64
N GLY A 883 -36.77 -34.02 -1.75
CA GLY A 883 -37.87 -33.16 -2.20
C GLY A 883 -37.60 -32.41 -3.51
N ALA A 884 -38.48 -31.45 -3.88
CA ALA A 884 -38.39 -30.67 -5.12
C ALA A 884 -37.27 -29.59 -5.12
N GLY A 885 -36.74 -29.24 -3.95
CA GLY A 885 -35.52 -28.44 -3.80
C GLY A 885 -34.32 -29.35 -3.54
N THR A 886 -33.31 -29.32 -4.40
CA THR A 886 -32.09 -30.10 -4.20
C THR A 886 -31.09 -29.30 -3.36
N GLY A 887 -30.58 -29.93 -2.29
CA GLY A 887 -29.38 -29.43 -1.61
C GLY A 887 -28.19 -29.39 -2.58
N GLY A 888 -27.23 -28.52 -2.31
CA GLY A 888 -25.99 -28.48 -3.08
C GLY A 888 -25.18 -29.76 -2.88
N ARG A 889 -24.37 -30.12 -3.87
CA ARG A 889 -23.44 -31.25 -3.73
C ARG A 889 -22.29 -30.85 -2.83
N GLY A 890 -21.81 -31.79 -2.01
CA GLY A 890 -20.54 -31.62 -1.32
C GLY A 890 -19.40 -31.55 -2.33
N GLY A 891 -18.39 -30.73 -2.04
CA GLY A 891 -17.18 -30.67 -2.84
C GLY A 891 -16.27 -31.86 -2.57
N ALA A 892 -15.46 -32.20 -3.58
CA ALA A 892 -14.42 -33.20 -3.43
C ALA A 892 -13.33 -32.71 -2.47
N GLY A 893 -12.77 -33.64 -1.68
CA GLY A 893 -11.52 -33.37 -0.97
C GLY A 893 -10.37 -33.15 -1.94
N GLY A 894 -9.38 -32.35 -1.52
CA GLY A 894 -8.15 -32.17 -2.27
C GLY A 894 -7.30 -33.43 -2.25
N GLY A 895 -6.55 -33.66 -3.34
CA GLY A 895 -5.54 -34.71 -3.38
C GLY A 895 -4.44 -34.48 -2.35
N GLY A 896 -3.91 -35.55 -1.77
CA GLY A 896 -2.68 -35.47 -1.00
C GLY A 896 -1.50 -35.06 -1.89
N GLY A 897 -0.55 -34.32 -1.34
CA GLY A 897 0.69 -33.98 -2.02
C GLY A 897 1.55 -35.23 -2.26
N GLN A 898 2.32 -35.22 -3.35
CA GLN A 898 3.30 -36.27 -3.60
C GLN A 898 4.43 -36.20 -2.58
N GLY A 899 4.92 -37.36 -2.13
CA GLY A 899 6.14 -37.44 -1.35
C GLY A 899 7.35 -36.97 -2.16
N GLY A 900 8.32 -36.37 -1.48
CA GLY A 900 9.60 -36.01 -2.09
C GLY A 900 10.39 -37.25 -2.49
N GLN A 901 11.18 -37.11 -3.56
CA GLN A 901 12.15 -38.13 -3.95
C GLN A 901 13.32 -38.14 -2.96
N GLY A 902 13.94 -39.31 -2.73
CA GLY A 902 15.22 -39.39 -2.02
C GLY A 902 16.36 -38.76 -2.85
N GLY A 903 17.51 -38.54 -2.23
CA GLY A 903 18.68 -38.00 -2.93
C GLY A 903 19.22 -38.93 -4.03
N LEU A 904 19.68 -38.38 -5.15
CA LEU A 904 20.31 -39.12 -6.26
C LEU A 904 21.75 -39.54 -5.89
N SER A 905 22.16 -40.76 -6.28
CA SER A 905 23.54 -41.23 -6.09
C SER A 905 24.44 -40.84 -7.25
N PHE A 906 25.73 -40.57 -6.99
CA PHE A 906 26.77 -40.38 -8.01
C PHE A 906 27.14 -41.66 -8.80
N ALA A 907 26.49 -42.79 -8.52
CA ALA A 907 26.69 -44.03 -9.29
C ALA A 907 25.85 -43.99 -10.58
N TYR A 908 26.53 -44.18 -11.71
CA TYR A 908 25.96 -44.22 -13.06
C TYR A 908 24.83 -45.26 -13.16
N GLY A 909 23.58 -44.79 -13.10
CA GLY A 909 22.40 -45.62 -13.32
C GLY A 909 21.13 -44.81 -13.18
N GLY A 910 20.44 -44.57 -14.30
CA GLY A 910 19.15 -43.88 -14.33
C GLY A 910 18.11 -44.63 -13.49
N GLY A 911 17.40 -43.91 -12.63
CA GLY A 911 16.31 -44.45 -11.82
C GLY A 911 14.96 -44.15 -12.45
N ASP A 912 14.08 -45.14 -12.47
CA ASP A 912 12.69 -44.99 -12.88
C ASP A 912 11.91 -44.16 -11.84
N GLY A 913 11.25 -43.10 -12.31
CA GLY A 913 10.34 -42.29 -11.50
C GLY A 913 9.15 -43.12 -11.03
N GLY A 914 8.80 -42.98 -9.74
CA GLY A 914 7.68 -43.73 -9.14
C GLY A 914 6.33 -43.36 -9.76
N ASP A 915 5.48 -44.38 -9.97
CA ASP A 915 4.12 -44.21 -10.47
C ASP A 915 3.27 -43.33 -9.54
N GLY A 916 2.71 -42.26 -10.12
CA GLY A 916 1.76 -41.39 -9.46
C GLY A 916 0.51 -42.17 -9.05
N GLY A 917 0.07 -42.02 -7.79
CA GLY A 917 -1.16 -42.64 -7.32
C GLY A 917 -2.36 -42.16 -8.12
N ASN A 918 -3.20 -43.09 -8.57
CA ASN A 918 -4.49 -42.78 -9.20
C ASN A 918 -5.37 -41.99 -8.22
N GLY A 919 -5.75 -40.77 -8.61
CA GLY A 919 -6.75 -39.98 -7.91
C GLY A 919 -8.05 -40.76 -7.80
N GLY A 920 -8.63 -40.82 -6.60
CA GLY A 920 -9.90 -41.50 -6.39
C GLY A 920 -10.98 -40.88 -7.29
N ASN A 921 -11.61 -41.71 -8.11
CA ASN A 921 -12.80 -41.32 -8.87
C ASN A 921 -13.85 -40.79 -7.89
N GLY A 922 -14.26 -39.53 -8.04
CA GLY A 922 -15.41 -38.98 -7.36
C GLY A 922 -16.59 -39.90 -7.63
N GLY A 923 -17.14 -40.52 -6.57
CA GLY A 923 -18.23 -41.46 -6.71
C GLY A 923 -19.40 -40.78 -7.41
N ASN A 924 -19.78 -41.27 -8.58
CA ASN A 924 -21.08 -40.99 -9.16
C ASN A 924 -22.12 -41.46 -8.16
N GLY A 925 -22.76 -40.52 -7.46
CA GLY A 925 -23.97 -40.80 -6.71
C GLY A 925 -25.00 -41.37 -7.70
N LYS A 926 -25.16 -42.70 -7.72
CA LYS A 926 -26.34 -43.32 -8.32
C LYS A 926 -27.53 -42.88 -7.49
N GLY A 927 -28.18 -41.80 -7.90
CA GLY A 927 -29.56 -41.56 -7.51
C GLY A 927 -30.36 -42.79 -7.97
N GLN A 928 -30.98 -43.50 -7.04
CA GLN A 928 -32.02 -44.44 -7.41
C GLN A 928 -33.16 -43.65 -8.07
N PRO A 929 -33.86 -44.20 -9.08
CA PRO A 929 -35.00 -43.53 -9.68
C PRO A 929 -36.11 -43.37 -8.64
N GLY A 930 -36.24 -42.17 -8.08
CA GLY A 930 -37.45 -41.74 -7.38
C GLY A 930 -38.56 -41.49 -8.40
N GLY A 931 -39.75 -42.02 -8.12
CA GLY A 931 -40.84 -42.24 -9.06
C GLY A 931 -41.35 -41.01 -9.83
N SER A 932 -41.86 -41.32 -11.02
CA SER A 932 -42.67 -40.56 -11.97
C SER A 932 -43.01 -39.10 -11.65
N GLY A 933 -42.52 -38.18 -12.50
CA GLY A 933 -43.24 -36.96 -12.84
C GLY A 933 -42.37 -35.71 -13.07
N GLY A 934 -41.89 -35.50 -14.29
CA GLY A 934 -41.32 -34.22 -14.76
C GLY A 934 -40.21 -34.40 -15.80
N ALA A 935 -40.40 -33.85 -17.00
CA ALA A 935 -39.60 -34.11 -18.20
C ALA A 935 -38.08 -33.92 -18.01
N GLY A 936 -37.31 -34.90 -18.50
CA GLY A 936 -35.85 -34.94 -18.42
C GLY A 936 -35.18 -33.80 -19.15
N GLY A 937 -34.28 -33.11 -18.46
CA GLY A 937 -33.24 -32.30 -19.10
C GLY A 937 -32.26 -33.22 -19.84
N ASN A 938 -31.75 -32.74 -20.97
CA ASN A 938 -30.84 -33.51 -21.83
C ASN A 938 -29.65 -34.08 -21.05
N PRO A 939 -29.22 -35.32 -21.32
CA PRO A 939 -27.96 -35.85 -20.83
C PRO A 939 -26.82 -34.90 -21.25
N GLY A 940 -26.03 -34.46 -20.28
CA GLY A 940 -24.76 -33.79 -20.58
C GLY A 940 -23.90 -34.72 -21.45
N LEU A 941 -23.35 -34.17 -22.53
CA LEU A 941 -22.49 -34.89 -23.47
C LEU A 941 -21.41 -35.70 -22.74
N ALA A 942 -21.38 -37.00 -23.00
CA ALA A 942 -20.32 -37.89 -22.58
C ALA A 942 -18.98 -37.40 -23.16
N TRP A 943 -18.07 -36.98 -22.28
CA TRP A 943 -16.68 -36.78 -22.68
C TRP A 943 -16.00 -38.13 -22.85
N SER A 944 -15.26 -38.23 -23.96
CA SER A 944 -14.47 -39.37 -24.40
C SER A 944 -13.48 -39.86 -23.34
N GLY A 945 -13.24 -41.18 -23.36
CA GLY A 945 -12.45 -41.92 -22.39
C GLY A 945 -11.10 -41.29 -22.05
N GLY A 946 -10.77 -41.32 -20.75
CA GLY A 946 -9.40 -41.10 -20.30
C GLY A 946 -8.48 -42.12 -20.96
N GLN A 947 -7.41 -41.63 -21.56
CA GLN A 947 -6.33 -42.47 -22.07
C GLN A 947 -5.65 -43.16 -20.89
N ASP A 948 -5.45 -44.47 -20.98
CA ASP A 948 -4.53 -45.19 -20.12
C ASP A 948 -3.17 -44.47 -20.14
N GLY A 949 -2.56 -44.31 -18.97
CA GLY A 949 -1.21 -43.77 -18.87
C GLY A 949 -0.26 -44.56 -19.78
N HIS A 950 0.63 -43.84 -20.48
CA HIS A 950 1.61 -44.46 -21.36
C HIS A 950 2.37 -45.56 -20.62
N LYS A 951 2.29 -46.80 -21.10
CA LYS A 951 3.27 -47.84 -20.75
C LYS A 951 4.65 -47.29 -21.08
N GLY A 952 5.56 -47.32 -20.10
CA GLY A 952 6.96 -46.98 -20.32
C GLY A 952 7.51 -47.76 -21.53
N ASN A 953 8.34 -47.10 -22.32
CA ASN A 953 9.01 -47.73 -23.44
C ASN A 953 9.87 -48.90 -22.91
N PRO A 954 9.84 -50.08 -23.56
CA PRO A 954 10.83 -51.13 -23.30
C PRO A 954 12.23 -50.54 -23.52
N GLY A 955 13.14 -50.76 -22.58
CA GLY A 955 14.54 -50.38 -22.72
C GLY A 955 15.14 -50.99 -23.99
N GLU A 956 15.86 -50.17 -24.76
CA GLU A 956 16.60 -50.64 -25.93
C GLU A 956 17.73 -51.58 -25.47
N ASP A 957 17.73 -52.79 -26.03
CA ASP A 957 18.77 -53.78 -25.82
C ASP A 957 20.14 -53.25 -26.22
N GLY A 958 21.13 -53.53 -25.37
CA GLY A 958 22.51 -53.13 -25.58
C GLY A 958 23.07 -53.64 -26.91
N HIS A 959 23.64 -52.72 -27.69
CA HIS A 959 24.53 -53.08 -28.79
C HIS A 959 25.98 -53.18 -28.29
N THR A 960 26.49 -54.40 -28.30
CA THR A 960 27.91 -54.74 -28.35
C THR A 960 28.62 -54.00 -29.49
N VAL A 961 29.59 -53.14 -29.19
CA VAL A 961 31.06 -53.28 -29.42
C VAL A 961 31.77 -52.27 -28.53
#